data_AF-A0A093HTC3-F1
#
_entry.id   AF-A0A093HTC3-F1
#
_cell.length_a   1.000
_cell.length_b   1.000
_cell.length_c   1.000
_cell.angle_alpha   90.00
_cell.angle_beta   90.00
_cell.angle_gamma   90.00
#
_symmetry.space_group_name_H-M   'P 1'
#
loop_
_entity.id
_entity.type
_entity.pdbx_description
1 polymer ?
#
loop_
_entity_poly.entity_id
_entity_poly.type
_entity_poly.pdbx_seq_one_letter_code
_entity_poly.pdbx_strand_id
1 'polypeptide(L)'
;LQKMQKEKANLQNQLTDFEERIEAMTSHLKNVRQEFSFAQSLYKARENEIETEQHFKALAEREGGRLKSEIKRLEDEIVSLREKKNSQENNIHKTTKKLEDLRQQMNCGEEVLESWIEESNRKDNDAVTIQKYAQQDEGKLGALTLQVEKLTVQANQKRRALDNELTETVTAQIELDKTAEDFRRVHQERQEVIRQWENAIEQMQRRDQQIDRCAVLITEIKQEMREKEIVLKEKTSFLINETVNNVEYEKTISSAEREATSLRNEYQTQDTYRVQLQDELNTLKCTVERTTSDLESSRIRVANLKKETQKKKARLTSLKDQNASLSNKLKLVTEKTLSSEDKALRMEEILQEEEKIVKEKEIEMKHLKDLHFKKTQELKVQKDKEQCVVAEIEGSRTSLKNLNSRLRRLDADALRQQEIMYNQDFYIQQVERRLSRLEGEVNADEKQVLEAKVAELKKTLEEKKNTYNVLHAQHKKLQSDVHFIKRAMDKTGEETSGVMIKINELNLFNEKSDQELKKAKAVKQEMMVEDNLLKLELKRLQDTLSNKAEKVLTLEKQKLKLKAAIAERTEEIKIHKAMIDSQIRLVDQERQRISAEFQDRLNKIDKLRCRYEILTVVMMPPEGEEEKTQAYYIIKAAQEKEALQREGDDLDAKICKAEKEIVALENTLHVLNNCNSNYRNSFKEVTETSEEYSEKLKLEEERRVADEKYRYKRKQIKELQESLQSTEKSFDMVLKQEALYQEQKKEKQAIILQLNKDIEEQKPKLERVIKQCSRLSREIQSVKKTKTETQEERDIDLRELKNFNRTIDKLLADVLEANPDLITPLQMYFHQSNLELPTISSAGGSQSSSS
;
A
#
# COMPACT_ATOMS: atom_id res chain seq x y z
N LEU A 1 64.83 -69.48 -184.08
CA LEU A 1 63.58 -69.87 -183.38
C LEU A 1 63.78 -70.30 -181.93
N GLN A 2 64.70 -71.22 -181.59
CA GLN A 2 64.90 -71.70 -180.20
C GLN A 2 65.30 -70.61 -179.18
N LYS A 3 66.03 -69.57 -179.60
CA LYS A 3 66.44 -68.46 -178.71
C LYS A 3 65.24 -67.61 -178.26
N MET A 4 64.33 -67.31 -179.19
CA MET A 4 63.08 -66.57 -178.93
C MET A 4 62.11 -67.36 -178.04
N GLN A 5 62.08 -68.69 -178.15
CA GLN A 5 61.25 -69.54 -177.27
C GLN A 5 61.78 -69.56 -175.83
N LYS A 6 63.11 -69.56 -175.63
CA LYS A 6 63.72 -69.42 -174.30
C LYS A 6 63.47 -68.05 -173.69
N GLU A 7 63.62 -66.97 -174.45
CA GLU A 7 63.31 -65.62 -173.96
C GLU A 7 61.83 -65.46 -173.63
N LYS A 8 60.93 -66.01 -174.45
CA LYS A 8 59.49 -66.02 -174.14
C LYS A 8 59.17 -66.76 -172.85
N ALA A 9 59.77 -67.93 -172.61
CA ALA A 9 59.58 -68.68 -171.38
C ALA A 9 60.16 -67.94 -170.15
N ASN A 10 61.32 -67.29 -170.30
CA ASN A 10 61.93 -66.52 -169.22
C ASN A 10 61.13 -65.26 -168.89
N LEU A 11 60.61 -64.57 -169.90
CA LEU A 11 59.70 -63.43 -169.72
C LEU A 11 58.35 -63.87 -169.16
N GLN A 12 57.83 -65.04 -169.54
CA GLN A 12 56.62 -65.59 -168.92
C GLN A 12 56.85 -65.94 -167.44
N ASN A 13 57.99 -66.53 -167.09
CA ASN A 13 58.32 -66.81 -165.69
C ASN A 13 58.51 -65.52 -164.86
N GLN A 14 59.16 -64.49 -165.43
CA GLN A 14 59.25 -63.18 -164.77
C GLN A 14 57.88 -62.53 -164.60
N LEU A 15 57.00 -62.69 -165.60
CA LEU A 15 55.65 -62.16 -165.54
C LEU A 15 54.82 -62.89 -164.47
N THR A 16 54.95 -64.22 -164.36
CA THR A 16 54.31 -64.99 -163.28
C THR A 16 54.87 -64.63 -161.91
N ASP A 17 56.19 -64.45 -161.77
CA ASP A 17 56.80 -64.01 -160.49
C ASP A 17 56.29 -62.61 -160.08
N PHE A 18 56.13 -61.70 -161.04
CA PHE A 18 55.55 -60.38 -160.78
C PHE A 18 54.05 -60.46 -160.46
N GLU A 19 53.29 -61.31 -161.15
CA GLU A 19 51.88 -61.55 -160.86
C GLU A 19 51.69 -62.14 -159.46
N GLU A 20 52.47 -63.15 -159.07
CA GLU A 20 52.47 -63.75 -157.73
C GLU A 20 52.87 -62.73 -156.66
N ARG A 21 53.87 -61.88 -156.93
CA ARG A 21 54.27 -60.80 -156.02
C ARG A 21 53.20 -59.73 -155.88
N ILE A 22 52.54 -59.36 -156.98
CA ILE A 22 51.43 -58.41 -156.97
C ILE A 22 50.25 -59.00 -156.20
N GLU A 23 49.95 -60.29 -156.37
CA GLU A 23 48.90 -60.99 -155.63
C GLU A 23 49.21 -61.08 -154.13
N ALA A 24 50.47 -61.39 -153.77
CA ALA A 24 50.93 -61.38 -152.37
C ALA A 24 50.87 -59.96 -151.75
N MET A 25 51.29 -58.93 -152.48
CA MET A 25 51.22 -57.54 -152.01
C MET A 25 49.78 -57.03 -151.90
N THR A 26 48.89 -57.40 -152.83
CA THR A 26 47.47 -57.04 -152.74
C THR A 26 46.76 -57.79 -151.62
N SER A 27 47.12 -59.04 -151.36
CA SER A 27 46.67 -59.80 -150.18
C SER A 27 47.15 -59.16 -148.88
N HIS A 28 48.44 -58.80 -148.79
CA HIS A 28 48.98 -58.07 -147.64
C HIS A 28 48.30 -56.70 -147.45
N LEU A 29 48.06 -55.95 -148.53
CA LEU A 29 47.38 -54.65 -148.46
C LEU A 29 45.91 -54.81 -148.04
N LYS A 30 45.23 -55.90 -148.42
CA LYS A 30 43.91 -56.25 -147.87
C LYS A 30 43.99 -56.50 -146.37
N ASN A 31 44.98 -57.28 -145.90
CA ASN A 31 45.18 -57.53 -144.48
C ASN A 31 45.48 -56.24 -143.70
N VAL A 32 46.35 -55.36 -144.21
CA VAL A 32 46.64 -54.06 -143.58
C VAL A 32 45.41 -53.16 -143.52
N ARG A 33 44.59 -53.13 -144.58
CA ARG A 33 43.31 -52.40 -144.56
C ARG A 33 42.33 -52.99 -143.55
N GLN A 34 42.29 -54.31 -143.41
CA GLN A 34 41.48 -54.99 -142.42
C GLN A 34 41.96 -54.66 -140.99
N GLU A 35 43.27 -54.75 -140.71
CA GLU A 35 43.86 -54.34 -139.43
C GLU A 35 43.63 -52.85 -139.12
N PHE A 36 43.74 -51.97 -140.12
CA PHE A 36 43.40 -50.56 -139.95
C PHE A 36 41.93 -50.38 -139.60
N SER A 37 41.02 -51.10 -140.26
CA SER A 37 39.59 -51.05 -139.92
C SER A 37 39.29 -51.57 -138.51
N PHE A 38 40.00 -52.63 -138.07
CA PHE A 38 39.90 -53.15 -136.71
C PHE A 38 40.45 -52.15 -135.69
N ALA A 39 41.64 -51.58 -135.91
CA ALA A 39 42.21 -50.56 -135.05
C ALA A 39 41.33 -49.30 -134.97
N GLN A 40 40.73 -48.87 -136.09
CA GLN A 40 39.79 -47.76 -136.12
C GLN A 40 38.51 -48.08 -135.34
N SER A 41 37.99 -49.30 -135.43
CA SER A 41 36.82 -49.74 -134.63
C SER A 41 37.14 -49.78 -133.14
N LEU A 42 38.35 -50.21 -132.76
CA LEU A 42 38.80 -50.27 -131.38
C LEU A 42 39.06 -48.86 -130.81
N TYR A 43 39.59 -47.95 -131.62
CA TYR A 43 39.73 -46.55 -131.25
C TYR A 43 38.37 -45.91 -130.97
N LYS A 44 37.39 -46.10 -131.86
CA LYS A 44 36.02 -45.60 -131.65
C LYS A 44 35.37 -46.21 -130.40
N ALA A 45 35.62 -47.50 -130.12
CA ALA A 45 35.14 -48.12 -128.89
C ALA A 45 35.77 -47.48 -127.64
N ARG A 46 37.08 -47.19 -127.66
CA ARG A 46 37.77 -46.46 -126.58
C ARG A 46 37.29 -45.03 -126.42
N GLU A 47 37.01 -44.33 -127.52
CA GLU A 47 36.45 -42.98 -127.48
C GLU A 47 35.06 -42.99 -126.82
N ASN A 48 34.18 -43.91 -127.21
CA ASN A 48 32.89 -44.10 -126.57
C ASN A 48 33.02 -44.46 -125.07
N GLU A 49 33.97 -45.34 -124.70
CA GLU A 49 34.25 -45.65 -123.29
C GLU A 49 34.66 -44.40 -122.51
N ILE A 50 35.56 -43.57 -123.06
CA ILE A 50 35.99 -42.31 -122.44
C ILE A 50 34.80 -41.36 -122.25
N GLU A 51 33.92 -41.23 -123.26
CA GLU A 51 32.72 -40.41 -123.15
C GLU A 51 31.77 -40.93 -122.06
N THR A 52 31.60 -42.26 -121.95
CA THR A 52 30.78 -42.84 -120.88
C THR A 52 31.37 -42.62 -119.49
N GLU A 53 32.69 -42.74 -119.33
CA GLU A 53 33.39 -42.46 -118.08
C GLU A 53 33.31 -40.97 -117.70
N GLN A 54 33.45 -40.06 -118.67
CA GLN A 54 33.25 -38.63 -118.44
C GLN A 54 31.82 -38.33 -117.99
N HIS A 55 30.83 -38.99 -118.61
CA HIS A 55 29.43 -38.86 -118.20
C HIS A 55 29.19 -39.42 -116.78
N PHE A 56 29.76 -40.58 -116.44
CA PHE A 56 29.66 -41.15 -115.08
C PHE A 56 30.34 -40.26 -114.05
N LYS A 57 31.51 -39.70 -114.36
CA LYS A 57 32.18 -38.72 -113.52
C LYS A 57 31.31 -37.48 -113.29
N ALA A 58 30.70 -36.94 -114.34
CA ALA A 58 29.82 -35.77 -114.24
C ALA A 58 28.57 -36.07 -113.37
N LEU A 59 27.99 -37.27 -113.48
CA LEU A 59 26.90 -37.70 -112.60
C LEU A 59 27.35 -37.82 -111.13
N ALA A 60 28.51 -38.42 -110.88
CA ALA A 60 29.07 -38.55 -109.53
C ALA A 60 29.40 -37.18 -108.92
N GLU A 61 29.92 -36.23 -109.69
CA GLU A 61 30.18 -34.86 -109.24
C GLU A 61 28.89 -34.10 -108.93
N ARG A 62 27.83 -34.28 -109.73
CA ARG A 62 26.50 -33.70 -109.44
C ARG A 62 25.89 -34.27 -108.17
N GLU A 63 25.91 -35.60 -107.99
CA GLU A 63 25.43 -36.23 -106.75
C GLU A 63 26.28 -35.81 -105.56
N GLY A 64 27.60 -35.71 -105.71
CA GLY A 64 28.49 -35.18 -104.68
C GLY A 64 28.17 -33.73 -104.31
N GLY A 65 27.84 -32.88 -105.29
CA GLY A 65 27.38 -31.50 -105.08
C GLY A 65 26.02 -31.43 -104.37
N ARG A 66 25.07 -32.31 -104.74
CA ARG A 66 23.76 -32.44 -104.09
C ARG A 66 23.92 -32.85 -102.63
N LEU A 67 24.70 -33.90 -102.37
CA LEU A 67 24.98 -34.37 -101.01
C LEU A 67 25.70 -33.31 -100.17
N LYS A 68 26.66 -32.56 -100.72
CA LYS A 68 27.29 -31.45 -100.00
C LYS A 68 26.31 -30.34 -99.64
N SER A 69 25.38 -30.02 -100.54
CA SER A 69 24.34 -29.02 -100.27
C SER A 69 23.37 -29.50 -99.19
N GLU A 70 23.03 -30.80 -99.21
CA GLU A 70 22.19 -31.43 -98.20
C GLU A 70 22.87 -31.52 -96.83
N ILE A 71 24.16 -31.85 -96.80
CA ILE A 71 24.97 -31.84 -95.57
C ILE A 71 24.99 -30.42 -94.98
N LYS A 72 25.24 -29.39 -95.79
CA LYS A 72 25.20 -28.00 -95.31
C LYS A 72 23.83 -27.62 -94.76
N ARG A 73 22.74 -28.01 -95.44
CA ARG A 73 21.38 -27.78 -94.96
C ARG A 73 21.14 -28.42 -93.60
N LEU A 74 21.61 -29.66 -93.40
CA LEU A 74 21.51 -30.37 -92.12
C LEU A 74 22.41 -29.77 -91.04
N GLU A 75 23.61 -29.31 -91.39
CA GLU A 75 24.50 -28.60 -90.46
C GLU A 75 23.87 -27.29 -89.97
N ASP A 76 23.31 -26.49 -90.88
CA ASP A 76 22.58 -25.26 -90.55
C ASP A 76 21.35 -25.57 -89.67
N GLU A 77 20.63 -26.65 -89.97
CA GLU A 77 19.50 -27.10 -89.15
C GLU A 77 19.96 -27.53 -87.74
N ILE A 78 21.07 -28.25 -87.61
CA ILE A 78 21.68 -28.62 -86.33
C ILE A 78 22.09 -27.39 -85.52
N VAL A 79 22.67 -26.38 -86.17
CA VAL A 79 23.02 -25.11 -85.51
C VAL A 79 21.75 -24.42 -85.01
N SER A 80 20.71 -24.31 -85.86
CA SER A 80 19.44 -23.71 -85.46
C SER A 80 18.76 -24.45 -84.30
N LEU A 81 18.83 -25.79 -84.28
CA LEU A 81 18.30 -26.63 -83.20
C LEU A 81 19.11 -26.44 -81.92
N ARG A 82 20.43 -26.29 -82.01
CA ARG A 82 21.30 -26.00 -80.86
C ARG A 82 21.00 -24.62 -80.27
N GLU A 83 20.79 -23.61 -81.10
CA GLU A 83 20.39 -22.28 -80.64
C GLU A 83 19.01 -22.29 -79.99
N LYS A 84 18.04 -22.98 -80.59
CA LYS A 84 16.70 -23.19 -80.00
C LYS A 84 16.81 -23.90 -78.66
N LYS A 85 17.60 -24.98 -78.56
CA LYS A 85 17.85 -25.69 -77.30
C LYS A 85 18.45 -24.76 -76.26
N ASN A 86 19.51 -24.01 -76.59
CA ASN A 86 20.13 -23.06 -75.66
C ASN A 86 19.14 -21.98 -75.20
N SER A 87 18.28 -21.48 -76.10
CA SER A 87 17.24 -20.51 -75.75
C SER A 87 16.20 -21.10 -74.78
N GLN A 88 15.81 -22.35 -74.99
CA GLN A 88 14.91 -23.08 -74.10
C GLN A 88 15.56 -23.39 -72.76
N GLU A 89 16.81 -23.84 -72.72
CA GLU A 89 17.57 -24.06 -71.48
C GLU A 89 17.72 -22.77 -70.68
N ASN A 90 18.02 -21.65 -71.34
CA ASN A 90 18.08 -20.33 -70.70
C ASN A 90 16.71 -19.89 -70.16
N ASN A 91 15.63 -20.15 -70.90
CA ASN A 91 14.28 -19.87 -70.42
C ASN A 91 13.90 -20.75 -69.24
N ILE A 92 14.21 -22.06 -69.30
CA ILE A 92 14.03 -22.99 -68.19
C ILE A 92 14.78 -22.47 -66.98
N HIS A 93 16.07 -22.15 -67.10
CA HIS A 93 16.88 -21.62 -66.00
C HIS A 93 16.31 -20.33 -65.40
N LYS A 94 15.83 -19.40 -66.24
CA LYS A 94 15.15 -18.18 -65.77
C LYS A 94 13.85 -18.53 -65.03
N THR A 95 13.06 -19.48 -65.53
CA THR A 95 11.80 -19.89 -64.88
C THR A 95 12.03 -20.67 -63.59
N THR A 96 13.05 -21.54 -63.51
CA THR A 96 13.42 -22.22 -62.27
C THR A 96 13.95 -21.22 -61.26
N LYS A 97 14.77 -20.24 -61.66
CA LYS A 97 15.20 -19.16 -60.75
C LYS A 97 14.01 -18.36 -60.22
N LYS A 98 13.06 -17.97 -61.08
CA LYS A 98 11.82 -17.30 -60.64
C LYS A 98 10.99 -18.18 -59.70
N LEU A 99 10.91 -19.48 -59.94
CA LEU A 99 10.24 -20.43 -59.04
C LEU A 99 10.95 -20.53 -57.69
N GLU A 100 12.28 -20.54 -57.67
CA GLU A 100 13.08 -20.56 -56.45
C GLU A 100 12.90 -19.26 -55.66
N ASP A 101 12.92 -18.10 -56.35
CA ASP A 101 12.66 -16.80 -55.75
C ASP A 101 11.24 -16.74 -55.14
N LEU A 102 10.23 -17.26 -55.84
CA LEU A 102 8.85 -17.35 -55.34
C LEU A 102 8.73 -18.32 -54.16
N ARG A 103 9.46 -19.44 -54.16
CA ARG A 103 9.50 -20.37 -53.01
C ARG A 103 10.15 -19.72 -51.80
N GLN A 104 11.25 -18.99 -51.97
CA GLN A 104 11.87 -18.24 -50.88
C GLN A 104 10.93 -17.17 -50.35
N GLN A 105 10.24 -16.43 -51.22
CA GLN A 105 9.22 -15.46 -50.80
C GLN A 105 8.05 -16.12 -50.06
N MET A 106 7.60 -17.29 -50.50
CA MET A 106 6.55 -18.05 -49.84
C MET A 106 7.00 -18.52 -48.45
N ASN A 107 8.20 -19.09 -48.33
CA ASN A 107 8.75 -19.53 -47.05
C ASN A 107 8.94 -18.34 -46.09
N CYS A 108 9.49 -17.22 -46.57
CA CYS A 108 9.58 -15.99 -45.75
C CYS A 108 8.19 -15.47 -45.36
N GLY A 109 7.19 -15.58 -46.25
CA GLY A 109 5.80 -15.22 -45.96
C GLY A 109 5.18 -16.12 -44.89
N GLU A 110 5.47 -17.42 -44.92
CA GLU A 110 5.04 -18.42 -43.93
C GLU A 110 5.70 -18.17 -42.57
N GLU A 111 7.01 -17.98 -42.51
CA GLU A 111 7.74 -17.65 -41.27
C GLU A 111 7.25 -16.33 -40.65
N VAL A 112 7.00 -15.31 -41.49
CA VAL A 112 6.44 -14.03 -41.03
C VAL A 112 5.02 -14.24 -40.49
N LEU A 113 4.18 -15.02 -41.18
CA LEU A 113 2.82 -15.31 -40.73
C LEU A 113 2.82 -16.08 -39.40
N GLU A 114 3.66 -17.10 -39.24
CA GLU A 114 3.84 -17.82 -37.98
C GLU A 114 4.29 -16.88 -36.86
N SER A 115 5.25 -16.00 -37.13
CA SER A 115 5.70 -14.99 -36.17
C SER A 115 4.55 -14.03 -35.76
N TRP A 116 3.70 -13.63 -36.70
CA TRP A 116 2.52 -12.80 -36.40
C TRP A 116 1.45 -13.56 -35.61
N ILE A 117 1.23 -14.84 -35.91
CA ILE A 117 0.30 -15.69 -35.16
C ILE A 117 0.81 -15.90 -33.73
N GLU A 118 2.10 -16.17 -33.55
CA GLU A 118 2.71 -16.27 -32.23
C GLU A 118 2.59 -14.98 -31.43
N GLU A 119 2.92 -13.83 -32.05
CA GLU A 119 2.81 -12.54 -31.38
C GLU A 119 1.34 -12.19 -31.06
N SER A 120 0.40 -12.49 -31.97
CA SER A 120 -1.04 -12.35 -31.70
C SER A 120 -1.48 -13.22 -30.52
N ASN A 121 -1.09 -14.49 -30.49
CA ASN A 121 -1.39 -15.39 -29.39
C ASN A 121 -0.77 -14.92 -28.07
N ARG A 122 0.44 -14.35 -28.09
CA ARG A 122 1.06 -13.72 -26.91
C ARG A 122 0.26 -12.51 -26.45
N LYS A 123 -0.16 -11.63 -27.37
CA LYS A 123 -1.01 -10.47 -27.04
C LYS A 123 -2.37 -10.88 -26.48
N ASP A 124 -2.99 -11.93 -27.03
CA ASP A 124 -4.26 -12.45 -26.52
C ASP A 124 -4.09 -13.06 -25.13
N ASN A 125 -3.01 -13.80 -24.88
CA ASN A 125 -2.67 -14.31 -23.54
C ASN A 125 -2.42 -13.16 -22.56
N ASP A 126 -1.65 -12.15 -22.95
CA ASP A 126 -1.40 -10.95 -22.14
C ASP A 126 -2.72 -10.23 -21.82
N ALA A 127 -3.59 -10.04 -22.80
CA ALA A 127 -4.90 -9.42 -22.63
C ALA A 127 -5.78 -10.22 -21.64
N VAL A 128 -5.79 -11.55 -21.74
CA VAL A 128 -6.49 -12.43 -20.79
C VAL A 128 -5.90 -12.31 -19.38
N THR A 129 -4.57 -12.23 -19.23
CA THR A 129 -3.95 -12.04 -17.91
C THR A 129 -4.26 -10.66 -17.31
N ILE A 130 -4.23 -9.60 -18.12
CA ILE A 130 -4.62 -8.25 -17.71
C ILE A 130 -6.09 -8.23 -17.27
N GLN A 131 -6.98 -8.89 -18.02
CA GLN A 131 -8.39 -9.00 -17.64
C GLN A 131 -8.59 -9.74 -16.32
N LYS A 132 -7.83 -10.82 -16.08
CA LYS A 132 -7.85 -11.53 -14.79
C LYS A 132 -7.37 -10.64 -13.65
N TYR A 133 -6.31 -9.87 -13.84
CA TYR A 133 -5.84 -8.91 -12.82
C TYR A 133 -6.85 -7.80 -12.59
N ALA A 134 -7.46 -7.26 -13.64
CA ALA A 134 -8.52 -6.27 -13.52
C ALA A 134 -9.71 -6.79 -12.69
N GLN A 135 -10.15 -8.03 -12.91
CA GLN A 135 -11.21 -8.65 -12.11
C GLN A 135 -10.81 -8.87 -10.64
N GLN A 136 -9.55 -9.25 -10.39
CA GLN A 136 -9.04 -9.39 -9.02
C GLN A 136 -8.96 -8.03 -8.31
N ASP A 137 -8.52 -7.00 -9.02
CA ASP A 137 -8.41 -5.65 -8.50
C ASP A 137 -9.80 -5.04 -8.28
N GLU A 138 -10.78 -5.30 -9.15
CA GLU A 138 -12.17 -4.92 -8.96
C GLU A 138 -12.77 -5.59 -7.70
N GLY A 139 -12.47 -6.87 -7.47
CA GLY A 139 -12.84 -7.58 -6.24
C GLY A 139 -12.22 -6.98 -4.98
N LYS A 140 -10.92 -6.64 -5.02
CA LYS A 140 -10.24 -5.95 -3.91
C LYS A 140 -10.78 -4.55 -3.68
N LEU A 141 -11.07 -3.80 -4.75
CA LEU A 141 -11.61 -2.45 -4.70
C LEU A 141 -13.01 -2.47 -4.08
N GLY A 142 -13.85 -3.45 -4.44
CA GLY A 142 -15.13 -3.69 -3.78
C GLY A 142 -15.00 -3.97 -2.28
N ALA A 143 -14.05 -4.84 -1.89
CA ALA A 143 -13.79 -5.15 -0.48
C ALA A 143 -13.29 -3.94 0.32
N LEU A 144 -12.35 -3.17 -0.25
CA LEU A 144 -11.82 -1.95 0.36
C LEU A 144 -12.90 -0.86 0.46
N THR A 145 -13.74 -0.69 -0.55
CA THR A 145 -14.87 0.25 -0.53
C THR A 145 -15.84 -0.10 0.60
N LEU A 146 -16.20 -1.38 0.73
CA LEU A 146 -17.06 -1.85 1.81
C LEU A 146 -16.41 -1.67 3.20
N GLN A 147 -15.09 -1.80 3.31
CA GLN A 147 -14.36 -1.52 4.54
C GLN A 147 -14.37 -0.01 4.87
N VAL A 148 -14.17 0.86 3.87
CA VAL A 148 -14.25 2.31 4.03
C VAL A 148 -15.65 2.73 4.47
N GLU A 149 -16.71 2.18 3.86
CA GLU A 149 -18.10 2.43 4.29
C GLU A 149 -18.34 2.00 5.73
N LYS A 150 -17.90 0.79 6.13
CA LYS A 150 -18.00 0.32 7.52
C LYS A 150 -17.29 1.25 8.49
N LEU A 151 -16.05 1.64 8.20
CA LEU A 151 -15.28 2.57 9.04
C LEU A 151 -15.93 3.95 9.10
N THR A 152 -16.50 4.42 8.00
CA THR A 152 -17.23 5.70 7.95
C THR A 152 -18.49 5.66 8.81
N VAL A 153 -19.25 4.56 8.78
CA VAL A 153 -20.40 4.35 9.66
C VAL A 153 -19.98 4.31 11.12
N GLN A 154 -18.91 3.58 11.45
CA GLN A 154 -18.37 3.52 12.82
C GLN A 154 -17.89 4.89 13.31
N ALA A 155 -17.16 5.65 12.48
CA ALA A 155 -16.71 6.99 12.80
C ALA A 155 -17.91 7.92 13.07
N ASN A 156 -18.96 7.84 12.24
CA ASN A 156 -20.19 8.59 12.44
C ASN A 156 -20.91 8.21 13.75
N GLN A 157 -20.97 6.93 14.09
CA GLN A 157 -21.53 6.47 15.37
C GLN A 157 -20.73 7.00 16.56
N LYS A 158 -19.39 6.95 16.48
CA LYS A 158 -18.51 7.49 17.54
C LYS A 158 -18.63 9.00 17.67
N ARG A 159 -18.76 9.74 16.55
CA ARG A 159 -19.02 11.18 16.57
C ARG A 159 -20.35 11.50 17.25
N ARG A 160 -21.44 10.79 16.90
CA ARG A 160 -22.74 10.98 17.58
C ARG A 160 -22.66 10.68 19.07
N ALA A 161 -21.95 9.62 19.47
CA ALA A 161 -21.75 9.33 20.89
C ALA A 161 -20.98 10.46 21.59
N LEU A 162 -19.91 10.98 20.98
CA LEU A 162 -19.15 12.11 21.50
C LEU A 162 -20.02 13.37 21.63
N ASP A 163 -20.84 13.68 20.61
CA ASP A 163 -21.75 14.82 20.64
C ASP A 163 -22.76 14.68 21.79
N ASN A 164 -23.30 13.48 22.02
CA ASN A 164 -24.20 13.21 23.14
C ASN A 164 -23.50 13.40 24.50
N GLU A 165 -22.33 12.81 24.71
CA GLU A 165 -21.54 12.97 25.95
C GLU A 165 -21.15 14.44 26.20
N LEU A 166 -20.85 15.19 25.12
CA LEU A 166 -20.59 16.62 25.20
C LEU A 166 -21.84 17.37 25.66
N THR A 167 -23.01 17.07 25.07
CA THR A 167 -24.26 17.70 25.51
C THR A 167 -24.58 17.37 26.96
N GLU A 168 -24.40 16.12 27.40
CA GLU A 168 -24.61 15.71 28.79
C GLU A 168 -23.65 16.44 29.75
N THR A 169 -22.37 16.53 29.38
CA THR A 169 -21.36 17.26 30.17
C THR A 169 -21.69 18.74 30.27
N VAL A 170 -22.10 19.38 29.18
CA VAL A 170 -22.50 20.79 29.17
C VAL A 170 -23.76 20.99 30.02
N THR A 171 -24.74 20.10 29.94
CA THR A 171 -25.94 20.19 30.81
C THR A 171 -25.59 20.03 32.29
N ALA A 172 -24.73 19.06 32.64
CA ALA A 172 -24.27 18.88 34.02
C ALA A 172 -23.48 20.09 34.52
N GLN A 173 -22.66 20.71 33.67
CA GLN A 173 -21.95 21.95 34.00
C GLN A 173 -22.93 23.11 34.28
N ILE A 174 -23.97 23.27 33.44
CA ILE A 174 -25.02 24.27 33.65
C ILE A 174 -25.76 24.02 34.97
N GLU A 175 -26.06 22.76 35.30
CA GLU A 175 -26.67 22.39 36.57
C GLU A 175 -25.74 22.73 37.75
N LEU A 176 -24.45 22.41 37.67
CA LEU A 176 -23.46 22.77 38.69
C LEU A 176 -23.38 24.29 38.88
N ASP A 177 -23.30 25.06 37.80
CA ASP A 177 -23.24 26.53 37.88
C ASP A 177 -24.50 27.10 38.52
N LYS A 178 -25.68 26.57 38.17
CA LYS A 178 -26.95 26.94 38.80
C LYS A 178 -26.98 26.59 40.29
N THR A 179 -26.49 25.41 40.68
CA THR A 179 -26.39 25.05 42.11
C THR A 179 -25.41 25.95 42.86
N ALA A 180 -24.32 26.37 42.22
CA ALA A 180 -23.37 27.32 42.80
C ALA A 180 -23.99 28.71 42.99
N GLU A 181 -24.79 29.18 42.02
CA GLU A 181 -25.59 30.41 42.15
C GLU A 181 -26.61 30.30 43.30
N ASP A 182 -27.31 29.17 43.39
CA ASP A 182 -28.24 28.90 44.49
C ASP A 182 -27.52 28.88 45.85
N PHE A 183 -26.32 28.29 45.96
CA PHE A 183 -25.52 28.35 47.17
C PHE A 183 -25.11 29.77 47.55
N ARG A 184 -24.73 30.61 46.58
CA ARG A 184 -24.43 32.03 46.84
C ARG A 184 -25.68 32.77 47.33
N ARG A 185 -26.85 32.52 46.73
CA ARG A 185 -28.13 33.11 47.18
C ARG A 185 -28.47 32.69 48.60
N VAL A 186 -28.43 31.39 48.91
CA VAL A 186 -28.70 30.86 50.27
C VAL A 186 -27.69 31.40 51.27
N HIS A 187 -26.41 31.56 50.89
CA HIS A 187 -25.41 32.16 51.76
C HIS A 187 -25.72 33.63 52.07
N GLN A 188 -26.14 34.42 51.07
CA GLN A 188 -26.57 35.80 51.28
C GLN A 188 -27.81 35.87 52.18
N GLU A 189 -28.82 35.04 51.96
CA GLU A 189 -30.01 34.94 52.81
C GLU A 189 -29.63 34.58 54.26
N ARG A 190 -28.72 33.61 54.44
CA ARG A 190 -28.19 33.25 55.76
C ARG A 190 -27.50 34.43 56.44
N GLN A 191 -26.66 35.18 55.72
CA GLN A 191 -25.98 36.36 56.28
C GLN A 191 -26.98 37.44 56.70
N GLU A 192 -28.04 37.65 55.90
CA GLU A 192 -29.10 38.60 56.24
C GLU A 192 -29.89 38.15 57.48
N VAL A 193 -30.19 36.86 57.61
CA VAL A 193 -30.82 36.30 58.83
C VAL A 193 -29.90 36.46 60.05
N ILE A 194 -28.60 36.22 59.90
CA ILE A 194 -27.62 36.46 60.98
C ILE A 194 -27.62 37.94 61.38
N ARG A 195 -27.59 38.87 60.42
CA ARG A 195 -27.66 40.31 60.69
C ARG A 195 -28.94 40.71 61.41
N GLN A 196 -30.08 40.13 61.02
CA GLN A 196 -31.36 40.33 61.70
C GLN A 196 -31.32 39.80 63.13
N TRP A 197 -30.71 38.63 63.34
CA TRP A 197 -30.55 38.02 64.66
C TRP A 197 -29.60 38.83 65.57
N GLU A 198 -28.46 39.30 65.04
CA GLU A 198 -27.54 40.19 65.74
C GLU A 198 -28.24 41.48 66.18
N ASN A 199 -29.04 42.10 65.31
CA ASN A 199 -29.83 43.28 65.66
C ASN A 199 -30.88 42.96 66.75
N ALA A 200 -31.54 41.80 66.69
CA ALA A 200 -32.46 41.38 67.74
C ALA A 200 -31.74 41.19 69.10
N ILE A 201 -30.52 40.64 69.10
CA ILE A 201 -29.69 40.53 70.31
C ILE A 201 -29.29 41.91 70.83
N GLU A 202 -28.85 42.83 69.97
CA GLU A 202 -28.52 44.20 70.38
C GLU A 202 -29.74 44.90 71.00
N GLN A 203 -30.92 44.73 70.41
CA GLN A 203 -32.16 45.26 70.97
C GLN A 203 -32.48 44.64 72.34
N MET A 204 -32.28 43.33 72.49
CA MET A 204 -32.45 42.64 73.77
C MET A 204 -31.46 43.15 74.83
N GLN A 205 -30.19 43.27 74.49
CA GLN A 205 -29.17 43.84 75.40
C GLN A 205 -29.50 45.29 75.81
N ARG A 206 -30.01 46.12 74.88
CA ARG A 206 -30.48 47.48 75.21
C ARG A 206 -31.68 47.44 76.16
N ARG A 207 -32.60 46.48 76.00
CA ARG A 207 -33.73 46.27 76.92
C ARG A 207 -33.25 45.80 78.29
N ASP A 208 -32.30 44.86 78.35
CA ASP A 208 -31.71 44.41 79.61
C ASP A 208 -31.01 45.55 80.35
N GLN A 209 -30.22 46.37 79.65
CA GLN A 209 -29.62 47.58 80.23
C GLN A 209 -30.67 48.58 80.73
N GLN A 210 -31.82 48.71 80.04
CA GLN A 210 -32.94 49.52 80.52
C GLN A 210 -33.58 48.90 81.78
N ILE A 211 -33.75 47.58 81.82
CA ILE A 211 -34.27 46.86 82.98
C ILE A 211 -33.32 47.02 84.18
N ASP A 212 -32.02 46.90 83.97
CA ASP A 212 -31.00 47.11 85.01
C ASP A 212 -31.06 48.54 85.56
N ARG A 213 -31.16 49.55 84.68
CA ARG A 213 -31.37 50.95 85.11
C ARG A 213 -32.66 51.11 85.91
N CYS A 214 -33.76 50.49 85.48
CA CYS A 214 -35.01 50.48 86.23
C CYS A 214 -34.86 49.77 87.58
N ALA A 215 -34.10 48.67 87.66
CA ALA A 215 -33.82 47.96 88.90
C ALA A 215 -33.01 48.83 89.88
N VAL A 216 -32.01 49.57 89.39
CA VAL A 216 -31.25 50.54 90.19
C VAL A 216 -32.19 51.63 90.74
N LEU A 217 -33.03 52.23 89.90
CA LEU A 217 -34.04 53.21 90.36
C LEU A 217 -34.98 52.62 91.42
N ILE A 218 -35.41 51.36 91.26
CA ILE A 218 -36.23 50.68 92.27
C ILE A 218 -35.44 50.48 93.58
N THR A 219 -34.14 50.17 93.52
CA THR A 219 -33.31 50.05 94.72
C THR A 219 -33.13 51.38 95.44
N GLU A 220 -32.94 52.47 94.70
CA GLU A 220 -32.88 53.84 95.23
C GLU A 220 -34.20 54.19 95.92
N ILE A 221 -35.34 53.98 95.26
CA ILE A 221 -36.68 54.21 95.86
C ILE A 221 -36.88 53.33 97.10
N LYS A 222 -36.46 52.05 97.08
CA LYS A 222 -36.53 51.17 98.27
C LYS A 222 -35.61 51.63 99.40
N GLN A 223 -34.50 52.29 99.10
CA GLN A 223 -33.63 52.89 100.11
C GLN A 223 -34.30 54.14 100.71
N GLU A 224 -34.86 55.01 99.88
CA GLU A 224 -35.66 56.16 100.35
C GLU A 224 -36.85 55.71 101.21
N MET A 225 -37.56 54.64 100.83
CA MET A 225 -38.63 54.07 101.67
C MET A 225 -38.09 53.57 103.02
N ARG A 226 -36.94 52.90 103.04
CA ARG A 226 -36.31 52.44 104.28
C ARG A 226 -35.91 53.61 105.18
N GLU A 227 -35.36 54.69 104.62
CA GLU A 227 -35.06 55.92 105.36
C GLU A 227 -36.33 56.55 105.95
N LYS A 228 -37.42 56.61 105.18
CA LYS A 228 -38.73 57.07 105.67
C LYS A 228 -39.33 56.16 106.74
N GLU A 229 -39.17 54.84 106.61
CA GLU A 229 -39.59 53.87 107.64
C GLU A 229 -38.80 54.01 108.94
N ILE A 230 -37.49 54.29 108.89
CA ILE A 230 -36.69 54.56 110.09
C ILE A 230 -37.21 55.81 110.80
N VAL A 231 -37.46 56.89 110.05
CA VAL A 231 -38.05 58.11 110.62
C VAL A 231 -39.42 57.82 111.23
N LEU A 232 -40.27 57.02 110.57
CA LEU A 232 -41.55 56.61 111.15
C LEU A 232 -41.39 55.79 112.43
N LYS A 233 -40.43 54.85 112.47
CA LYS A 233 -40.11 54.07 113.67
C LYS A 233 -39.65 54.97 114.81
N GLU A 234 -38.79 55.95 114.55
CA GLU A 234 -38.37 56.96 115.54
C GLU A 234 -39.56 57.80 116.05
N LYS A 235 -40.49 58.18 115.17
CA LYS A 235 -41.72 58.88 115.60
C LYS A 235 -42.64 57.97 116.42
N THR A 236 -42.75 56.69 116.10
CA THR A 236 -43.54 55.73 116.90
C THR A 236 -42.89 55.41 118.24
N SER A 237 -41.56 55.30 118.33
CA SER A 237 -40.87 55.07 119.61
C SER A 237 -40.95 56.30 120.51
N PHE A 238 -40.89 57.51 119.94
CA PHE A 238 -41.17 58.74 120.67
C PHE A 238 -42.60 58.75 121.25
N LEU A 239 -43.60 58.35 120.45
CA LEU A 239 -44.99 58.24 120.91
C LEU A 239 -45.12 57.20 122.04
N ILE A 240 -44.48 56.03 121.91
CA ILE A 240 -44.50 54.98 122.94
C ILE A 240 -43.89 55.50 124.24
N ASN A 241 -42.74 56.18 124.19
CA ASN A 241 -42.13 56.75 125.40
C ASN A 241 -43.04 57.79 126.07
N GLU A 242 -43.72 58.66 125.31
CA GLU A 242 -44.70 59.60 125.84
C GLU A 242 -45.92 58.88 126.47
N THR A 243 -46.37 57.76 125.90
CA THR A 243 -47.43 56.94 126.51
C THR A 243 -46.99 56.24 127.79
N VAL A 244 -45.74 55.75 127.87
CA VAL A 244 -45.19 55.12 129.07
C VAL A 244 -45.03 56.13 130.19
N ASN A 245 -44.52 57.33 129.89
CA ASN A 245 -44.44 58.43 130.87
C ASN A 245 -45.84 58.77 131.43
N ASN A 246 -46.86 58.85 130.58
CA ASN A 246 -48.25 59.06 131.05
C ASN A 246 -48.74 57.94 131.99
N VAL A 247 -48.45 56.67 131.68
CA VAL A 247 -48.81 55.53 132.57
C VAL A 247 -48.06 55.60 133.91
N GLU A 248 -46.82 56.06 133.94
CA GLU A 248 -46.09 56.27 135.19
C GLU A 248 -46.70 57.40 136.03
N TYR A 249 -47.13 58.49 135.41
CA TYR A 249 -47.89 59.54 136.09
C TYR A 249 -49.23 59.01 136.62
N GLU A 250 -49.97 58.19 135.89
CA GLU A 250 -51.20 57.55 136.39
C GLU A 250 -50.96 56.60 137.59
N LYS A 251 -49.82 55.88 137.62
CA LYS A 251 -49.44 55.03 138.75
C LYS A 251 -49.11 55.84 140.01
N THR A 252 -48.43 56.98 139.87
CA THR A 252 -48.14 57.86 141.03
C THR A 252 -49.41 58.50 141.61
N ILE A 253 -50.37 58.87 140.75
CA ILE A 253 -51.71 59.31 141.18
C ILE A 253 -52.44 58.18 141.91
N SER A 254 -52.42 56.96 141.37
CA SER A 254 -53.05 55.79 142.00
C SER A 254 -52.46 55.44 143.37
N SER A 255 -51.16 55.64 143.59
CA SER A 255 -50.54 55.46 144.92
C SER A 255 -50.98 56.53 145.92
N ALA A 256 -51.09 57.79 145.50
CA ALA A 256 -51.57 58.87 146.34
C ALA A 256 -53.06 58.70 146.73
N GLU A 257 -53.88 58.17 145.80
CA GLU A 257 -55.29 57.83 146.09
C GLU A 257 -55.42 56.71 147.13
N ARG A 258 -54.53 55.69 147.09
CA ARG A 258 -54.52 54.61 148.09
C ARG A 258 -54.15 55.10 149.49
N GLU A 259 -53.18 56.00 149.62
CA GLU A 259 -52.84 56.65 150.90
C GLU A 259 -54.02 57.48 151.44
N ALA A 260 -54.72 58.21 150.58
CA ALA A 260 -55.91 58.97 150.95
C ALA A 260 -57.07 58.08 151.43
N THR A 261 -57.25 56.89 150.83
CA THR A 261 -58.24 55.90 151.32
C THR A 261 -57.84 55.25 152.65
N SER A 262 -56.55 55.01 152.89
CA SER A 262 -56.05 54.47 154.17
C SER A 262 -56.35 55.43 155.32
N LEU A 263 -56.05 56.73 155.15
CA LEU A 263 -56.33 57.76 156.15
C LEU A 263 -57.83 57.97 156.41
N ARG A 264 -58.70 57.75 155.41
CA ARG A 264 -60.17 57.75 155.60
C ARG A 264 -60.67 56.57 156.43
N ASN A 265 -60.12 55.37 156.23
CA ASN A 265 -60.48 54.18 157.01
C ASN A 265 -60.01 54.30 158.47
N GLU A 266 -58.85 54.91 158.70
CA GLU A 266 -58.30 55.16 160.03
C GLU A 266 -59.11 56.23 160.81
N TYR A 267 -59.68 57.22 160.11
CA TYR A 267 -60.66 58.14 160.71
C TYR A 267 -61.98 57.45 161.09
N GLN A 268 -62.48 56.54 160.25
CA GLN A 268 -63.71 55.77 160.52
C GLN A 268 -63.57 54.84 161.73
N THR A 269 -62.42 54.19 161.93
CA THR A 269 -62.19 53.32 163.10
C THR A 269 -62.10 54.13 164.40
N GLN A 270 -61.51 55.33 164.37
CA GLN A 270 -61.47 56.22 165.54
C GLN A 270 -62.85 56.78 165.91
N ASP A 271 -63.73 57.06 164.94
CA ASP A 271 -65.10 57.51 165.22
C ASP A 271 -65.96 56.38 165.82
N THR A 272 -65.75 55.11 165.42
CA THR A 272 -66.43 53.96 166.06
C THR A 272 -66.02 53.75 167.52
N TYR A 273 -64.77 54.05 167.90
CA TYR A 273 -64.31 54.03 169.29
C TYR A 273 -64.94 55.14 170.15
N ARG A 274 -65.17 56.33 169.58
CA ARG A 274 -65.83 57.45 170.25
C ARG A 274 -67.30 57.16 170.58
N VAL A 275 -68.02 56.44 169.71
CA VAL A 275 -69.42 56.05 169.92
C VAL A 275 -69.56 55.02 171.04
N GLN A 276 -68.63 54.05 171.15
CA GLN A 276 -68.63 53.05 172.23
C GLN A 276 -68.44 53.68 173.62
N LEU A 277 -67.57 54.69 173.75
CA LEU A 277 -67.37 55.45 175.00
C LEU A 277 -68.58 56.32 175.39
N GLN A 278 -69.40 56.73 174.41
CA GLN A 278 -70.63 57.51 174.64
C GLN A 278 -71.78 56.64 175.17
N ASP A 279 -71.85 55.37 174.76
CA ASP A 279 -72.87 54.42 175.20
C ASP A 279 -72.59 53.85 176.61
N GLU A 280 -71.32 53.73 177.00
CA GLU A 280 -70.90 53.38 178.38
C GLU A 280 -71.18 54.50 179.39
N LEU A 281 -71.12 55.77 178.97
CA LEU A 281 -71.43 56.94 179.81
C LEU A 281 -72.95 57.03 180.16
N ASN A 282 -73.83 56.56 179.27
CA ASN A 282 -75.28 56.63 179.45
C ASN A 282 -75.84 55.53 180.36
N THR A 283 -75.17 54.37 180.46
CA THR A 283 -75.57 53.26 181.34
C THR A 283 -75.17 53.50 182.81
N LEU A 284 -74.07 54.22 183.06
CA LEU A 284 -73.66 54.68 184.39
C LEU A 284 -74.52 55.85 184.94
N LYS A 285 -75.19 56.60 184.07
CA LYS A 285 -76.09 57.71 184.46
C LYS A 285 -77.41 57.22 185.09
N CYS A 286 -77.96 56.10 184.60
CA CYS A 286 -79.25 55.56 185.05
C CYS A 286 -79.19 54.83 186.41
N THR A 287 -78.00 54.49 186.92
CA THR A 287 -77.84 53.85 188.24
C THR A 287 -77.64 54.86 189.37
N VAL A 288 -77.14 56.07 189.06
CA VAL A 288 -76.95 57.19 190.00
C VAL A 288 -78.28 57.88 190.38
N GLU A 289 -79.32 57.78 189.54
CA GLU A 289 -80.65 58.36 189.83
C GLU A 289 -81.50 57.55 190.85
N ARG A 290 -81.07 56.33 191.23
CA ARG A 290 -81.73 55.54 192.29
C ARG A 290 -81.10 55.70 193.67
N THR A 291 -79.85 56.17 193.78
CA THR A 291 -79.18 56.43 195.07
C THR A 291 -79.60 57.78 195.69
N THR A 292 -80.25 58.65 194.92
CA THR A 292 -80.80 59.93 195.40
C THR A 292 -82.17 59.78 196.09
N SER A 293 -83.00 58.80 195.72
CA SER A 293 -84.38 58.69 196.23
C SER A 293 -84.51 58.12 197.65
N ASP A 294 -83.59 57.27 198.13
CA ASP A 294 -83.74 56.64 199.47
C ASP A 294 -82.87 57.28 200.57
N LEU A 295 -82.03 58.26 200.21
CA LEU A 295 -81.32 59.12 201.16
C LEU A 295 -82.24 60.21 201.78
N GLU A 296 -83.44 60.43 201.21
CA GLU A 296 -84.45 61.36 201.74
C GLU A 296 -85.36 60.75 202.83
N SER A 297 -85.57 59.43 202.87
CA SER A 297 -86.53 58.82 203.81
C SER A 297 -85.96 58.46 205.19
N SER A 298 -84.64 58.21 205.33
CA SER A 298 -84.04 57.80 206.62
C SER A 298 -83.19 58.87 207.33
N ARG A 299 -82.97 60.04 206.71
CA ARG A 299 -82.60 61.29 207.41
C ARG A 299 -83.58 61.66 208.55
N ILE A 300 -84.81 61.12 208.54
CA ILE A 300 -85.88 61.41 209.52
C ILE A 300 -85.75 60.59 210.83
N ARG A 301 -84.85 59.60 210.93
CA ARG A 301 -84.61 58.84 212.19
C ARG A 301 -83.39 59.30 213.03
N VAL A 302 -82.67 60.35 212.59
CA VAL A 302 -81.73 61.13 213.42
C VAL A 302 -82.37 61.74 214.68
N ALA A 303 -83.70 61.82 214.78
CA ALA A 303 -84.34 62.56 215.86
C ALA A 303 -84.40 61.82 217.22
N ASN A 304 -84.53 60.50 217.27
CA ASN A 304 -85.28 59.92 218.40
C ASN A 304 -84.54 59.15 219.49
N LEU A 305 -83.20 59.07 219.56
CA LEU A 305 -82.52 58.62 220.80
C LEU A 305 -81.28 59.46 221.15
N LYS A 306 -81.37 60.77 220.87
CA LYS A 306 -80.76 61.85 221.66
C LYS A 306 -81.25 61.86 223.12
N LYS A 307 -82.37 61.19 223.39
CA LYS A 307 -82.88 60.84 224.72
C LYS A 307 -82.59 59.35 224.91
N GLU A 308 -81.47 58.93 225.46
CA GLU A 308 -81.27 59.06 226.90
C GLU A 308 -79.79 58.93 227.25
N THR A 309 -79.17 60.10 227.28
CA THR A 309 -77.88 60.48 227.86
C THR A 309 -77.77 60.22 229.37
N GLN A 310 -78.58 59.36 229.98
CA GLN A 310 -78.71 59.27 231.44
C GLN A 310 -78.16 58.00 232.08
N LYS A 311 -77.41 57.16 231.34
CA LYS A 311 -76.57 56.08 231.91
C LYS A 311 -75.34 55.80 231.02
N LYS A 312 -74.25 56.57 230.96
CA LYS A 312 -73.44 57.22 231.99
C LYS A 312 -72.86 56.29 233.07
N LYS A 313 -71.53 56.37 233.15
CA LYS A 313 -70.77 56.57 234.40
C LYS A 313 -70.68 55.41 235.40
N ALA A 314 -70.91 54.17 234.99
CA ALA A 314 -70.61 53.03 235.85
C ALA A 314 -69.88 51.90 235.09
N ARG A 315 -68.51 51.91 235.14
CA ARG A 315 -67.49 50.80 235.03
C ARG A 315 -66.65 50.72 233.74
N LEU A 316 -65.31 50.64 233.64
CA LEU A 316 -64.05 50.77 234.42
C LEU A 316 -63.56 49.78 235.51
N THR A 317 -64.29 49.24 236.49
CA THR A 317 -63.58 48.43 237.54
C THR A 317 -64.36 47.32 238.24
N SER A 318 -65.54 47.01 237.75
CA SER A 318 -66.15 45.74 238.11
C SER A 318 -67.06 45.37 236.95
N LEU A 319 -66.50 44.73 235.91
CA LEU A 319 -67.11 43.86 234.87
C LEU A 319 -66.10 43.68 233.70
N LYS A 320 -65.26 42.64 233.55
CA LYS A 320 -65.18 41.31 234.19
C LYS A 320 -66.47 40.48 234.10
N ASP A 321 -67.41 40.94 233.28
CA ASP A 321 -68.75 40.37 232.96
C ASP A 321 -69.83 41.49 232.67
N GLN A 322 -69.44 42.60 232.04
CA GLN A 322 -70.02 43.48 230.95
C GLN A 322 -68.83 43.75 230.10
N ASN A 323 -68.32 42.58 229.66
CA ASN A 323 -69.11 41.36 229.24
C ASN A 323 -69.53 41.62 227.83
N ALA A 324 -69.39 40.54 227.09
CA ALA A 324 -70.45 39.97 226.33
C ALA A 324 -71.40 40.97 225.69
N SER A 325 -71.23 40.97 224.38
CA SER A 325 -72.35 41.03 223.49
C SER A 325 -72.74 42.47 223.15
N LEU A 326 -73.04 42.77 221.92
CA LEU A 326 -73.14 41.92 220.76
C LEU A 326 -73.54 42.93 219.68
N SER A 327 -73.22 42.55 218.46
CA SER A 327 -74.25 41.98 217.62
C SER A 327 -74.13 42.62 216.28
N ASN A 328 -73.67 41.75 215.42
CA ASN A 328 -74.34 41.56 214.17
C ASN A 328 -73.91 42.53 213.08
N LYS A 329 -72.93 42.12 212.28
CA LYS A 329 -72.98 40.93 211.40
C LYS A 329 -73.04 41.51 209.96
N LEU A 330 -72.40 40.88 208.98
CA LEU A 330 -73.13 40.12 207.94
C LEU A 330 -73.21 40.81 206.57
N LYS A 331 -73.21 40.11 205.43
CA LYS A 331 -73.18 38.66 205.08
C LYS A 331 -73.09 38.53 203.55
N LEU A 332 -72.67 37.43 202.93
CA LEU A 332 -72.37 36.06 203.42
C LEU A 332 -71.31 35.52 202.43
N VAL A 333 -70.05 35.24 202.85
CA VAL A 333 -69.56 33.99 203.51
C VAL A 333 -69.25 32.90 202.44
N THR A 334 -68.15 32.15 202.48
CA THR A 334 -67.04 31.84 203.44
C THR A 334 -66.03 30.93 202.72
N GLU A 335 -64.78 30.64 203.12
CA GLU A 335 -63.73 31.06 204.09
C GLU A 335 -62.44 30.33 203.58
N LYS A 336 -61.31 31.00 203.26
CA LYS A 336 -60.09 31.35 204.05
C LYS A 336 -59.32 30.17 204.69
N THR A 337 -58.09 29.79 204.26
CA THR A 337 -56.69 30.36 204.27
C THR A 337 -55.87 30.12 205.56
N LEU A 338 -54.70 29.44 205.39
CA LEU A 338 -53.30 29.52 205.97
C LEU A 338 -53.08 30.06 207.41
N SER A 339 -52.08 29.66 208.24
CA SER A 339 -50.81 28.88 208.15
C SER A 339 -50.36 28.42 209.57
N SER A 340 -49.34 27.54 209.64
CA SER A 340 -48.56 27.02 210.79
C SER A 340 -47.89 28.10 211.65
N GLU A 341 -47.38 27.90 212.88
CA GLU A 341 -47.00 26.74 213.72
C GLU A 341 -46.81 27.36 215.14
N ASP A 342 -46.73 26.64 216.25
CA ASP A 342 -45.68 25.65 216.48
C ASP A 342 -45.98 24.77 217.70
N LYS A 343 -45.64 23.49 217.56
CA LYS A 343 -45.43 22.47 218.60
C LYS A 343 -46.62 22.09 219.50
N ALA A 344 -47.29 20.98 219.23
CA ALA A 344 -46.80 19.61 219.37
C ALA A 344 -46.70 19.14 220.82
N LEU A 345 -47.16 17.90 220.96
CA LEU A 345 -46.55 16.91 221.83
C LEU A 345 -46.68 17.23 223.32
N ARG A 346 -47.62 16.55 223.96
CA ARG A 346 -47.31 15.22 224.49
C ARG A 346 -48.61 14.61 225.05
N MET A 347 -49.00 13.45 224.55
CA MET A 347 -48.39 12.17 224.97
C MET A 347 -48.77 11.80 226.41
N GLU A 348 -49.99 12.09 226.78
CA GLU A 348 -50.71 11.47 227.88
C GLU A 348 -52.16 11.50 227.36
N GLU A 349 -52.87 10.42 227.08
CA GLU A 349 -52.81 9.09 227.66
C GLU A 349 -53.18 8.09 226.57
N ILE A 350 -52.14 7.71 225.84
CA ILE A 350 -51.96 6.46 225.10
C ILE A 350 -51.98 5.27 226.11
N LEU A 351 -53.05 5.07 226.89
CA LEU A 351 -53.17 3.85 227.71
C LEU A 351 -54.49 3.09 227.54
N GLN A 352 -55.53 3.67 226.92
CA GLN A 352 -56.80 2.93 226.71
C GLN A 352 -57.03 2.45 225.26
N GLU A 353 -56.35 3.03 224.27
CA GLU A 353 -56.38 2.57 222.87
C GLU A 353 -55.41 1.41 222.58
N GLU A 354 -54.43 1.09 223.43
CA GLU A 354 -53.44 0.02 223.16
C GLU A 354 -53.85 -1.38 223.69
N GLU A 355 -54.53 -1.51 224.84
CA GLU A 355 -54.90 -2.84 225.41
C GLU A 355 -56.03 -3.57 224.65
N LYS A 356 -56.88 -2.85 223.91
CA LYS A 356 -57.95 -3.48 223.11
C LYS A 356 -57.49 -3.91 221.72
N ILE A 357 -56.55 -3.20 221.10
CA ILE A 357 -56.13 -3.46 219.71
C ILE A 357 -55.13 -4.63 219.62
N VAL A 358 -54.32 -4.88 220.66
CA VAL A 358 -53.33 -5.99 220.66
C VAL A 358 -54.00 -7.38 220.67
N LYS A 359 -55.18 -7.54 221.27
CA LYS A 359 -55.90 -8.84 221.31
C LYS A 359 -56.55 -9.25 219.99
N GLU A 360 -56.85 -8.32 219.08
CA GLU A 360 -57.46 -8.65 217.78
C GLU A 360 -56.43 -9.06 216.72
N LYS A 361 -55.20 -8.50 216.78
CA LYS A 361 -54.17 -8.76 215.76
C LYS A 361 -53.47 -10.12 215.86
N GLU A 362 -53.49 -10.79 217.02
CA GLU A 362 -52.92 -12.14 217.16
C GLU A 362 -53.77 -13.23 216.49
N ILE A 363 -55.08 -13.03 216.32
CA ILE A 363 -55.98 -14.03 215.70
C ILE A 363 -55.88 -14.01 214.17
N GLU A 364 -55.70 -12.84 213.55
CA GLU A 364 -55.55 -12.70 212.08
C GLU A 364 -54.25 -13.33 211.53
N MET A 365 -53.17 -13.36 212.33
CA MET A 365 -51.86 -13.84 211.87
C MET A 365 -51.78 -15.37 211.66
N LYS A 366 -52.66 -16.15 212.32
CA LYS A 366 -52.76 -17.60 212.09
C LYS A 366 -53.45 -17.95 210.76
N HIS A 367 -54.45 -17.20 210.32
CA HIS A 367 -55.20 -17.53 209.11
C HIS A 367 -54.39 -17.30 207.81
N LEU A 368 -53.51 -16.29 207.80
CA LEU A 368 -52.69 -15.94 206.63
C LEU A 368 -51.60 -16.98 206.30
N LYS A 369 -51.13 -17.77 207.27
CA LYS A 369 -50.10 -18.79 207.02
C LYS A 369 -50.65 -20.00 206.23
N ASP A 370 -51.91 -20.38 206.44
CA ASP A 370 -52.51 -21.53 205.72
C ASP A 370 -52.83 -21.21 204.26
N LEU A 371 -53.17 -19.95 203.93
CA LEU A 371 -53.47 -19.52 202.57
C LEU A 371 -52.22 -19.53 201.67
N HIS A 372 -51.06 -19.17 202.24
CA HIS A 372 -49.79 -19.10 201.50
C HIS A 372 -49.33 -20.48 200.98
N PHE A 373 -49.59 -21.55 201.73
CA PHE A 373 -49.16 -22.90 201.33
C PHE A 373 -49.89 -23.39 200.06
N LYS A 374 -51.21 -23.13 199.94
CA LYS A 374 -52.00 -23.52 198.75
C LYS A 374 -51.54 -22.83 197.47
N LYS A 375 -51.18 -21.54 197.51
CA LYS A 375 -50.75 -20.78 196.33
C LYS A 375 -49.41 -21.24 195.75
N THR A 376 -48.52 -21.75 196.59
CA THR A 376 -47.21 -22.28 196.14
C THR A 376 -47.36 -23.57 195.30
N GLN A 377 -48.39 -24.38 195.55
CA GLN A 377 -48.62 -25.63 194.81
C GLN A 377 -49.18 -25.39 193.40
N GLU A 378 -50.07 -24.41 193.23
CA GLU A 378 -50.61 -23.99 191.92
C GLU A 378 -49.52 -23.45 190.98
N LEU A 379 -48.51 -22.74 191.52
CA LEU A 379 -47.43 -22.16 190.74
C LEU A 379 -46.52 -23.23 190.08
N LYS A 380 -46.38 -24.40 190.70
CA LYS A 380 -45.52 -25.47 190.16
C LYS A 380 -46.13 -26.13 188.92
N VAL A 381 -47.45 -26.33 188.91
CA VAL A 381 -48.18 -26.92 187.78
C VAL A 381 -48.12 -26.05 186.52
N GLN A 382 -48.08 -24.72 186.66
CA GLN A 382 -47.99 -23.82 185.50
C GLN A 382 -46.60 -23.82 184.84
N LYS A 383 -45.52 -24.04 185.60
CA LYS A 383 -44.15 -24.12 185.05
C LYS A 383 -43.95 -25.35 184.15
N ASP A 384 -44.56 -26.48 184.48
CA ASP A 384 -44.40 -27.71 183.70
C ASP A 384 -45.10 -27.60 182.33
N LYS A 385 -46.19 -26.83 182.22
CA LYS A 385 -46.88 -26.55 180.95
C LYS A 385 -46.07 -25.63 180.03
N GLU A 386 -45.35 -24.66 180.57
CA GLU A 386 -44.50 -23.75 179.80
C GLU A 386 -43.38 -24.51 179.08
N GLN A 387 -42.73 -25.46 179.75
CA GLN A 387 -41.66 -26.27 179.14
C GLN A 387 -42.12 -27.09 177.93
N CYS A 388 -43.35 -27.63 177.93
CA CYS A 388 -43.86 -28.40 176.79
C CYS A 388 -44.01 -27.55 175.52
N VAL A 389 -44.51 -26.30 175.66
CA VAL A 389 -44.72 -25.39 174.51
C VAL A 389 -43.40 -24.92 173.90
N VAL A 390 -42.35 -24.75 174.72
CA VAL A 390 -41.02 -24.37 174.23
C VAL A 390 -40.43 -25.45 173.29
N ALA A 391 -40.63 -26.73 173.62
CA ALA A 391 -40.13 -27.83 172.80
C ALA A 391 -40.80 -27.88 171.41
N GLU A 392 -42.09 -27.58 171.28
CA GLU A 392 -42.80 -27.53 169.99
C GLU A 392 -42.32 -26.37 169.10
N ILE A 393 -41.97 -25.22 169.69
CA ILE A 393 -41.44 -24.06 168.97
C ILE A 393 -40.06 -24.37 168.37
N GLU A 394 -39.21 -25.11 169.10
CA GLU A 394 -37.89 -25.51 168.61
C GLU A 394 -37.95 -26.51 167.44
N GLY A 395 -38.91 -27.43 167.46
CA GLY A 395 -39.21 -28.32 166.32
C GLY A 395 -39.69 -27.56 165.07
N SER A 396 -40.54 -26.56 165.24
CA SER A 396 -41.02 -25.73 164.13
C SER A 396 -39.89 -24.87 163.51
N ARG A 397 -38.97 -24.35 164.33
CA ARG A 397 -37.81 -23.55 163.88
C ARG A 397 -36.82 -24.34 163.02
N THR A 398 -36.63 -25.63 163.30
CA THR A 398 -35.73 -26.48 162.51
C THR A 398 -36.31 -26.81 161.13
N SER A 399 -37.61 -27.05 161.02
CA SER A 399 -38.30 -27.20 159.73
C SER A 399 -38.15 -25.95 158.84
N LEU A 400 -38.30 -24.76 159.42
CA LEU A 400 -38.13 -23.47 158.72
C LEU A 400 -36.71 -23.26 158.17
N LYS A 401 -35.68 -23.70 158.91
CA LYS A 401 -34.28 -23.66 158.42
C LYS A 401 -34.05 -24.54 157.19
N ASN A 402 -34.69 -25.73 157.14
CA ASN A 402 -34.55 -26.65 156.01
C ASN A 402 -35.26 -26.14 154.73
N LEU A 403 -36.40 -25.46 154.87
CA LEU A 403 -37.04 -24.79 153.73
C LEU A 403 -36.18 -23.62 153.21
N ASN A 404 -35.58 -22.84 154.11
CA ASN A 404 -34.70 -21.73 153.72
C ASN A 404 -33.43 -22.18 152.98
N SER A 405 -32.83 -23.31 153.36
CA SER A 405 -31.67 -23.85 152.63
C SER A 405 -32.03 -24.31 151.21
N ARG A 406 -33.24 -24.85 151.01
CA ARG A 406 -33.76 -25.23 149.69
C ARG A 406 -34.05 -24.01 148.82
N LEU A 407 -34.54 -22.93 149.41
CA LEU A 407 -34.80 -21.66 148.73
C LEU A 407 -33.49 -21.00 148.24
N ARG A 408 -32.46 -20.96 149.10
CA ARG A 408 -31.12 -20.48 148.71
C ARG A 408 -30.49 -21.27 147.57
N ARG A 409 -30.74 -22.58 147.49
CA ARG A 409 -30.24 -23.42 146.38
C ARG A 409 -30.90 -23.04 145.05
N LEU A 410 -32.21 -22.80 145.06
CA LEU A 410 -32.94 -22.35 143.87
C LEU A 410 -32.52 -20.94 143.44
N ASP A 411 -32.27 -20.03 144.38
CA ASP A 411 -31.75 -18.69 144.06
C ASP A 411 -30.35 -18.76 143.43
N ALA A 412 -29.48 -19.66 143.90
CA ALA A 412 -28.16 -19.86 143.31
C ALA A 412 -28.25 -20.44 141.88
N ASP A 413 -29.19 -21.32 141.61
CA ASP A 413 -29.42 -21.86 140.26
C ASP A 413 -30.04 -20.80 139.34
N ALA A 414 -30.91 -19.91 139.84
CA ALA A 414 -31.43 -18.78 139.08
C ALA A 414 -30.33 -17.75 138.71
N LEU A 415 -29.40 -17.48 139.64
CA LEU A 415 -28.23 -16.63 139.35
C LEU A 415 -27.32 -17.24 138.28
N ARG A 416 -27.06 -18.56 138.33
CA ARG A 416 -26.33 -19.24 137.25
C ARG A 416 -27.04 -19.14 135.91
N GLN A 417 -28.37 -19.23 135.88
CA GLN A 417 -29.13 -19.05 134.64
C GLN A 417 -29.04 -17.61 134.13
N GLN A 418 -29.05 -16.60 135.00
CA GLN A 418 -28.77 -15.21 134.60
C GLN A 418 -27.36 -15.02 134.06
N GLU A 419 -26.33 -15.64 134.65
CA GLU A 419 -24.96 -15.59 134.14
C GLU A 419 -24.83 -16.25 132.75
N ILE A 420 -25.50 -17.38 132.54
CA ILE A 420 -25.54 -18.04 131.23
C ILE A 420 -26.27 -17.15 130.22
N MET A 421 -27.39 -16.53 130.60
CA MET A 421 -28.09 -15.59 129.73
C MET A 421 -27.23 -14.38 129.39
N TYR A 422 -26.56 -13.76 130.36
CA TYR A 422 -25.63 -12.65 130.10
C TYR A 422 -24.47 -13.05 129.19
N ASN A 423 -23.91 -14.25 129.36
CA ASN A 423 -22.86 -14.76 128.48
C ASN A 423 -23.37 -15.01 127.05
N GLN A 424 -24.59 -15.52 126.90
CA GLN A 424 -25.22 -15.68 125.59
C GLN A 424 -25.61 -14.34 124.95
N ASP A 425 -26.11 -13.37 125.71
CA ASP A 425 -26.40 -12.02 125.22
C ASP A 425 -25.13 -11.28 124.79
N PHE A 426 -24.03 -11.46 125.52
CA PHE A 426 -22.72 -10.94 125.11
C PHE A 426 -22.22 -11.59 123.82
N TYR A 427 -22.41 -12.91 123.68
CA TYR A 427 -22.06 -13.62 122.45
C TYR A 427 -22.94 -13.18 121.27
N ILE A 428 -24.25 -12.98 121.50
CA ILE A 428 -25.20 -12.45 120.52
C ILE A 428 -24.78 -11.04 120.11
N GLN A 429 -24.47 -10.12 121.04
CA GLN A 429 -23.98 -8.78 120.69
C GLN A 429 -22.66 -8.80 119.90
N GLN A 430 -21.77 -9.76 120.18
CA GLN A 430 -20.53 -9.91 119.42
C GLN A 430 -20.80 -10.45 118.01
N VAL A 431 -21.76 -11.36 117.86
CA VAL A 431 -22.22 -11.85 116.56
C VAL A 431 -22.99 -10.77 115.81
N GLU A 432 -23.91 -10.03 116.44
CA GLU A 432 -24.64 -8.88 115.87
C GLU A 432 -23.67 -7.80 115.41
N ARG A 433 -22.64 -7.42 116.19
CA ARG A 433 -21.61 -6.48 115.70
C ARG A 433 -20.81 -7.01 114.51
N ARG A 434 -20.62 -8.33 114.42
CA ARG A 434 -19.97 -8.97 113.27
C ARG A 434 -20.92 -9.09 112.08
N LEU A 435 -22.21 -9.26 112.34
CA LEU A 435 -23.29 -9.37 111.35
C LEU A 435 -23.62 -7.99 110.77
N SER A 436 -23.76 -6.93 111.59
CA SER A 436 -23.87 -5.54 111.13
C SER A 436 -22.65 -5.08 110.32
N ARG A 437 -21.44 -5.56 110.65
CA ARG A 437 -20.24 -5.34 109.81
C ARG A 437 -20.25 -6.13 108.50
N LEU A 438 -20.85 -7.32 108.47
CA LEU A 438 -21.00 -8.15 107.27
C LEU A 438 -22.19 -7.70 106.39
N GLU A 439 -23.23 -7.11 107.00
CA GLU A 439 -24.42 -6.53 106.36
C GLU A 439 -24.19 -5.10 105.87
N GLY A 440 -23.05 -4.48 106.21
CA GLY A 440 -22.62 -3.20 105.64
C GLY A 440 -23.09 -1.95 106.39
N GLU A 441 -23.52 -2.07 107.65
CA GLU A 441 -23.75 -0.91 108.52
C GLU A 441 -22.43 -0.47 109.15
N VAL A 442 -21.78 0.49 108.48
CA VAL A 442 -20.57 1.16 108.95
C VAL A 442 -20.93 2.54 109.50
N ASN A 443 -20.10 3.11 110.39
CA ASN A 443 -20.24 4.48 110.90
C ASN A 443 -20.51 5.48 109.74
N ALA A 444 -21.39 6.46 109.95
CA ALA A 444 -21.86 7.38 108.91
C ALA A 444 -20.72 8.05 108.11
N ASP A 445 -19.59 8.35 108.76
CA ASP A 445 -18.40 8.91 108.13
C ASP A 445 -17.68 7.91 107.21
N GLU A 446 -17.55 6.64 107.62
CA GLU A 446 -16.96 5.59 106.79
C GLU A 446 -17.89 5.23 105.62
N LYS A 447 -19.22 5.29 105.82
CA LYS A 447 -20.20 5.15 104.73
C LYS A 447 -20.10 6.28 103.72
N GLN A 448 -19.98 7.54 104.15
CA GLN A 448 -19.77 8.66 103.23
C GLN A 448 -18.45 8.57 102.48
N VAL A 449 -17.36 8.14 103.13
CA VAL A 449 -16.07 7.93 102.47
C VAL A 449 -16.15 6.78 101.46
N LEU A 450 -16.79 5.66 101.80
CA LEU A 450 -16.98 4.54 100.87
C LEU A 450 -17.95 4.88 99.73
N GLU A 451 -19.03 5.62 99.98
CA GLU A 451 -19.95 6.11 98.95
C GLU A 451 -19.27 7.13 98.03
N ALA A 452 -18.45 8.03 98.58
CA ALA A 452 -17.59 8.92 97.79
C ALA A 452 -16.58 8.13 96.97
N LYS A 453 -15.96 7.09 97.55
CA LYS A 453 -15.04 6.20 96.84
C LYS A 453 -15.75 5.42 95.73
N VAL A 454 -16.98 4.96 95.97
CA VAL A 454 -17.81 4.28 94.96
C VAL A 454 -18.25 5.25 93.87
N ALA A 455 -18.61 6.48 94.20
CA ALA A 455 -18.93 7.52 93.22
C ALA A 455 -17.71 7.89 92.37
N GLU A 456 -16.53 8.02 92.99
CA GLU A 456 -15.25 8.24 92.30
C GLU A 456 -14.89 7.03 91.41
N LEU A 457 -15.06 5.80 91.90
CA LEU A 457 -14.83 4.57 91.12
C LEU A 457 -15.85 4.40 89.98
N LYS A 458 -17.11 4.81 90.17
CA LYS A 458 -18.13 4.84 89.10
C LYS A 458 -17.82 5.92 88.06
N LYS A 459 -17.40 7.11 88.49
CA LYS A 459 -16.97 8.19 87.60
C LYS A 459 -15.75 7.77 86.79
N THR A 460 -14.73 7.20 87.44
CA THR A 460 -13.55 6.69 86.74
C THR A 460 -13.90 5.51 85.84
N LEU A 461 -14.82 4.61 86.21
CA LEU A 461 -15.31 3.56 85.33
C LEU A 461 -16.02 4.14 84.10
N GLU A 462 -16.85 5.16 84.26
CA GLU A 462 -17.57 5.81 83.15
C GLU A 462 -16.62 6.58 82.24
N GLU A 463 -15.64 7.30 82.81
CA GLU A 463 -14.53 7.89 82.07
C GLU A 463 -13.74 6.83 81.30
N LYS A 464 -13.42 5.69 81.93
CA LYS A 464 -12.73 4.58 81.25
C LYS A 464 -13.59 3.95 80.15
N LYS A 465 -14.89 3.77 80.36
CA LYS A 465 -15.83 3.32 79.32
C LYS A 465 -15.92 4.31 78.17
N ASN A 466 -15.97 5.61 78.45
CA ASN A 466 -15.96 6.65 77.42
C ASN A 466 -14.65 6.64 76.64
N THR A 467 -13.50 6.55 77.32
CA THR A 467 -12.20 6.40 76.63
C THR A 467 -12.13 5.11 75.82
N TYR A 468 -12.67 3.99 76.32
CA TYR A 468 -12.75 2.74 75.58
C TYR A 468 -13.64 2.87 74.35
N ASN A 469 -14.81 3.49 74.47
CA ASN A 469 -15.73 3.70 73.35
C ASN A 469 -15.09 4.59 72.26
N VAL A 470 -14.40 5.66 72.66
CA VAL A 470 -13.62 6.50 71.74
C VAL A 470 -12.51 5.70 71.09
N LEU A 471 -11.73 4.95 71.86
CA LEU A 471 -10.63 4.13 71.33
C LEU A 471 -11.14 2.99 70.44
N HIS A 472 -12.29 2.41 70.75
CA HIS A 472 -12.95 1.38 69.96
C HIS A 472 -13.51 1.95 68.65
N ALA A 473 -14.09 3.15 68.68
CA ALA A 473 -14.51 3.86 67.46
C ALA A 473 -13.31 4.22 66.58
N GLN A 474 -12.21 4.70 67.18
CA GLN A 474 -10.95 4.94 66.48
C GLN A 474 -10.36 3.65 65.92
N HIS A 475 -10.38 2.55 66.66
CA HIS A 475 -9.92 1.25 66.20
C HIS A 475 -10.75 0.73 65.02
N LYS A 476 -12.08 0.85 65.07
CA LYS A 476 -12.97 0.53 63.94
C LYS A 476 -12.68 1.39 62.72
N LYS A 477 -12.44 2.69 62.90
CA LYS A 477 -12.04 3.59 61.82
C LYS A 477 -10.70 3.19 61.21
N LEU A 478 -9.70 2.90 62.04
CA LEU A 478 -8.41 2.39 61.57
C LEU A 478 -8.55 1.05 60.86
N GLN A 479 -9.43 0.17 61.33
CA GLN A 479 -9.70 -1.11 60.68
C GLN A 479 -10.36 -0.92 59.30
N SER A 480 -11.30 0.02 59.17
CA SER A 480 -11.87 0.38 57.86
C SER A 480 -10.82 1.02 56.95
N ASP A 481 -10.00 1.93 57.48
CA ASP A 481 -8.94 2.61 56.71
C ASP A 481 -7.90 1.59 56.22
N VAL A 482 -7.49 0.64 57.07
CA VAL A 482 -6.62 -0.48 56.70
C VAL A 482 -7.27 -1.35 55.61
N HIS A 483 -8.58 -1.61 55.68
CA HIS A 483 -9.29 -2.37 54.65
C HIS A 483 -9.34 -1.62 53.31
N PHE A 484 -9.59 -0.31 53.33
CA PHE A 484 -9.56 0.52 52.13
C PHE A 484 -8.16 0.60 51.52
N ILE A 485 -7.12 0.75 52.35
CA ILE A 485 -5.72 0.76 51.90
C ILE A 485 -5.35 -0.61 51.31
N LYS A 486 -5.73 -1.72 51.94
CA LYS A 486 -5.50 -3.06 51.39
C LYS A 486 -6.17 -3.24 50.03
N ARG A 487 -7.44 -2.85 49.90
CA ARG A 487 -8.15 -2.91 48.62
C ARG A 487 -7.49 -2.03 47.55
N ALA A 488 -7.04 -0.83 47.93
CA ALA A 488 -6.31 0.04 47.02
C ALA A 488 -4.97 -0.57 46.60
N MET A 489 -4.24 -1.17 47.56
CA MET A 489 -3.01 -1.91 47.30
C MET A 489 -3.23 -3.08 46.35
N ASP A 490 -4.26 -3.90 46.59
CA ASP A 490 -4.60 -5.04 45.73
C ASP A 490 -4.92 -4.56 44.31
N LYS A 491 -5.73 -3.49 44.18
CA LYS A 491 -6.04 -2.89 42.88
C LYS A 491 -4.80 -2.35 42.17
N THR A 492 -3.91 -1.65 42.88
CA THR A 492 -2.63 -1.23 42.30
C THR A 492 -1.72 -2.42 41.97
N GLY A 493 -1.80 -3.51 42.72
CA GLY A 493 -1.11 -4.77 42.44
C GLY A 493 -1.60 -5.42 41.14
N GLU A 494 -2.91 -5.45 40.93
CA GLU A 494 -3.53 -5.89 39.67
C GLU A 494 -3.11 -5.00 38.50
N GLU A 495 -3.19 -3.67 38.65
CA GLU A 495 -2.77 -2.71 37.63
C GLU A 495 -1.28 -2.85 37.29
N THR A 496 -0.41 -2.97 38.29
CA THR A 496 1.03 -3.19 38.08
C THR A 496 1.31 -4.52 37.41
N SER A 497 0.60 -5.59 37.77
CA SER A 497 0.71 -6.88 37.08
C SER A 497 0.24 -6.79 35.62
N GLY A 498 -0.84 -6.07 35.34
CA GLY A 498 -1.35 -5.83 33.99
C GLY A 498 -0.36 -5.02 33.14
N VAL A 499 0.23 -3.97 33.71
CA VAL A 499 1.30 -3.20 33.06
C VAL A 499 2.53 -4.07 32.83
N MET A 500 2.90 -4.93 33.78
CA MET A 500 4.04 -5.85 33.63
C MET A 500 3.82 -6.87 32.51
N ILE A 501 2.61 -7.44 32.40
CA ILE A 501 2.23 -8.29 31.27
C ILE A 501 2.35 -7.50 29.97
N LYS A 502 1.88 -6.25 29.95
CA LYS A 502 1.96 -5.42 28.74
C LYS A 502 3.40 -5.09 28.34
N ILE A 503 4.26 -4.80 29.31
CA ILE A 503 5.70 -4.60 29.09
C ILE A 503 6.33 -5.86 28.50
N ASN A 504 6.01 -7.04 29.04
CA ASN A 504 6.53 -8.31 28.53
C ASN A 504 6.05 -8.60 27.10
N GLU A 505 4.78 -8.32 26.78
CA GLU A 505 4.27 -8.40 25.41
C GLU A 505 5.02 -7.46 24.45
N LEU A 506 5.24 -6.22 24.86
CA LEU A 506 5.96 -5.22 24.06
C LEU A 506 7.44 -5.62 23.89
N ASN A 507 8.07 -6.17 24.92
CA ASN A 507 9.44 -6.69 24.82
C ASN A 507 9.51 -7.86 23.83
N LEU A 508 8.57 -8.80 23.88
CA LEU A 508 8.51 -9.90 22.92
C LEU A 508 8.27 -9.39 21.49
N PHE A 509 7.42 -8.37 21.33
CA PHE A 509 7.20 -7.73 20.03
C PHE A 509 8.47 -7.03 19.51
N ASN A 510 9.19 -6.33 20.38
CA ASN A 510 10.46 -5.68 20.03
C ASN A 510 11.52 -6.73 19.64
N GLU A 511 11.65 -7.82 20.39
CA GLU A 511 12.58 -8.91 20.06
C GLU A 511 12.26 -9.56 18.71
N LYS A 512 10.99 -9.80 18.41
CA LYS A 512 10.56 -10.31 17.10
C LYS A 512 10.87 -9.32 15.98
N SER A 513 10.57 -8.04 16.20
CA SER A 513 10.86 -6.96 15.24
C SER A 513 12.37 -6.84 14.98
N ASP A 514 13.20 -6.97 16.01
CA ASP A 514 14.66 -6.98 15.89
C ASP A 514 15.18 -8.20 15.13
N GLN A 515 14.59 -9.38 15.35
CA GLN A 515 14.92 -10.58 14.57
C GLN A 515 14.55 -10.42 13.10
N GLU A 516 13.36 -9.87 12.80
CA GLU A 516 12.93 -9.55 11.43
C GLU A 516 13.85 -8.52 10.79
N LEU A 517 14.25 -7.48 11.53
CA LEU A 517 15.20 -6.48 11.08
C LEU A 517 16.57 -7.10 10.76
N LYS A 518 17.06 -8.03 11.59
CA LYS A 518 18.31 -8.76 11.32
C LYS A 518 18.20 -9.61 10.06
N LYS A 519 17.08 -10.32 9.86
CA LYS A 519 16.81 -11.09 8.63
C LYS A 519 16.79 -10.18 7.40
N ALA A 520 16.07 -9.06 7.47
CA ALA A 520 16.00 -8.08 6.38
C ALA A 520 17.38 -7.48 6.05
N LYS A 521 18.22 -7.22 7.07
CA LYS A 521 19.61 -6.78 6.86
C LYS A 521 20.46 -7.85 6.17
N ALA A 522 20.32 -9.12 6.55
CA ALA A 522 21.02 -10.23 5.90
C ALA A 522 20.62 -10.36 4.43
N VAL A 523 19.32 -10.37 4.13
CA VAL A 523 18.80 -10.40 2.75
C VAL A 523 19.31 -9.21 1.95
N LYS A 524 19.32 -7.99 2.53
CA LYS A 524 19.89 -6.82 1.86
C LYS A 524 21.38 -7.02 1.54
N GLN A 525 22.15 -7.59 2.45
CA GLN A 525 23.58 -7.85 2.24
C GLN A 525 23.79 -8.90 1.14
N GLU A 526 23.00 -9.97 1.11
CA GLU A 526 23.01 -10.99 0.05
C GLU A 526 22.70 -10.35 -1.32
N MET A 527 21.62 -9.57 -1.42
CA MET A 527 21.25 -8.84 -2.64
C MET A 527 22.35 -7.86 -3.09
N MET A 528 23.05 -7.20 -2.15
CA MET A 528 24.19 -6.33 -2.49
C MET A 528 25.39 -7.13 -3.04
N VAL A 529 25.63 -8.35 -2.54
CA VAL A 529 26.67 -9.23 -3.07
C VAL A 529 26.29 -9.70 -4.47
N GLU A 530 25.04 -10.09 -4.69
CA GLU A 530 24.51 -10.47 -6.01
C GLU A 530 24.62 -9.31 -7.02
N ASP A 531 24.22 -8.10 -6.64
CA ASP A 531 24.36 -6.90 -7.49
C ASP A 531 25.82 -6.63 -7.84
N ASN A 532 26.75 -6.79 -6.89
CA ASN A 532 28.17 -6.65 -7.17
C ASN A 532 28.71 -7.76 -8.08
N LEU A 533 28.25 -9.01 -7.93
CA LEU A 533 28.59 -10.11 -8.84
C LEU A 533 28.09 -9.84 -10.25
N LEU A 534 26.84 -9.41 -10.40
CA LEU A 534 26.26 -9.02 -11.69
C LEU A 534 27.01 -7.85 -12.32
N LYS A 535 27.42 -6.84 -11.54
CA LYS A 535 28.28 -5.74 -12.03
C LYS A 535 29.65 -6.24 -12.50
N LEU A 536 30.23 -7.22 -11.82
CA LEU A 536 31.49 -7.84 -12.25
C LEU A 536 31.31 -8.65 -13.54
N GLU A 537 30.23 -9.41 -13.67
CA GLU A 537 29.91 -10.14 -14.90
C GLU A 537 29.65 -9.18 -16.06
N LEU A 538 28.91 -8.09 -15.83
CA LEU A 538 28.67 -7.06 -16.82
C LEU A 538 29.97 -6.40 -17.28
N LYS A 539 30.88 -6.06 -16.34
CA LYS A 539 32.21 -5.56 -16.69
C LYS A 539 33.01 -6.57 -17.52
N ARG A 540 33.02 -7.85 -17.12
CA ARG A 540 33.69 -8.92 -17.90
C ARG A 540 33.11 -9.00 -19.31
N LEU A 541 31.79 -8.99 -19.46
CA LEU A 541 31.13 -9.02 -20.77
C LEU A 541 31.48 -7.76 -21.58
N GLN A 542 31.45 -6.58 -20.97
CA GLN A 542 31.84 -5.33 -21.62
C GLN A 542 33.30 -5.35 -22.08
N ASP A 543 34.22 -5.88 -21.28
CA ASP A 543 35.62 -6.07 -21.67
C ASP A 543 35.75 -7.09 -22.81
N THR A 544 35.02 -8.22 -22.77
CA THR A 544 35.04 -9.17 -23.89
C THR A 544 34.49 -8.57 -25.17
N LEU A 545 33.43 -7.77 -25.10
CA LEU A 545 32.85 -7.07 -26.23
C LEU A 545 33.84 -6.05 -26.79
N SER A 546 34.48 -5.26 -25.93
CA SER A 546 35.49 -4.26 -26.32
C SER A 546 36.68 -4.95 -27.01
N ASN A 547 37.18 -6.04 -26.44
CA ASN A 547 38.23 -6.86 -27.07
C ASN A 547 37.81 -7.43 -28.44
N LYS A 548 36.54 -7.86 -28.59
CA LYS A 548 36.01 -8.35 -29.87
C LYS A 548 35.87 -7.22 -30.88
N ALA A 549 35.41 -6.05 -30.45
CA ALA A 549 35.32 -4.85 -31.28
C ALA A 549 36.72 -4.41 -31.78
N GLU A 550 37.73 -4.42 -30.91
CA GLU A 550 39.12 -4.15 -31.31
C GLU A 550 39.65 -5.19 -32.30
N LYS A 551 39.34 -6.48 -32.11
CA LYS A 551 39.69 -7.55 -33.07
C LYS A 551 39.01 -7.34 -34.43
N VAL A 552 37.74 -6.98 -34.46
CA VAL A 552 37.04 -6.67 -35.71
C VAL A 552 37.66 -5.46 -36.39
N LEU A 553 37.91 -4.38 -35.64
CA LEU A 553 38.52 -3.16 -36.16
C LEU A 553 39.94 -3.40 -36.71
N THR A 554 40.73 -4.25 -36.05
CA THR A 554 42.07 -4.62 -36.55
C THR A 554 41.99 -5.48 -37.81
N LEU A 555 41.05 -6.43 -37.88
CA LEU A 555 40.79 -7.22 -39.10
C LEU A 555 40.28 -6.35 -40.26
N GLU A 556 39.40 -5.38 -39.99
CA GLU A 556 38.95 -4.42 -41.01
C GLU A 556 40.10 -3.55 -41.52
N LYS A 557 40.94 -3.04 -40.62
CA LYS A 557 42.17 -2.31 -41.01
C LYS A 557 43.09 -3.18 -41.87
N GLN A 558 43.29 -4.44 -41.52
CA GLN A 558 44.09 -5.38 -42.33
C GLN A 558 43.46 -5.65 -43.69
N LYS A 559 42.14 -5.87 -43.75
CA LYS A 559 41.38 -6.06 -44.99
C LYS A 559 41.49 -4.84 -45.89
N LEU A 560 41.38 -3.62 -45.36
CA LEU A 560 41.54 -2.39 -46.12
C LEU A 560 42.97 -2.24 -46.66
N LYS A 561 43.99 -2.52 -45.84
CA LYS A 561 45.39 -2.54 -46.30
C LYS A 561 45.63 -3.55 -47.42
N LEU A 562 45.10 -4.77 -47.29
CA LEU A 562 45.20 -5.79 -48.34
C LEU A 562 44.47 -5.38 -49.61
N LYS A 563 43.26 -4.79 -49.51
CA LYS A 563 42.54 -4.26 -50.68
C LYS A 563 43.32 -3.15 -51.39
N ALA A 564 43.92 -2.23 -50.64
CA ALA A 564 44.76 -1.18 -51.20
C ALA A 564 46.00 -1.76 -51.91
N ALA A 565 46.71 -2.69 -51.27
CA ALA A 565 47.86 -3.37 -51.87
C ALA A 565 47.49 -4.17 -53.13
N ILE A 566 46.34 -4.85 -53.14
CA ILE A 566 45.83 -5.53 -54.34
C ILE A 566 45.52 -4.53 -55.44
N ALA A 567 44.85 -3.41 -55.12
CA ALA A 567 44.53 -2.37 -56.09
C ALA A 567 45.80 -1.77 -56.72
N GLU A 568 46.79 -1.41 -55.90
CA GLU A 568 48.11 -0.94 -56.36
C GLU A 568 48.77 -1.98 -57.27
N ARG A 569 48.82 -3.26 -56.85
CA ARG A 569 49.44 -4.31 -57.64
C ARG A 569 48.70 -4.56 -58.97
N THR A 570 47.38 -4.45 -58.98
CA THR A 570 46.62 -4.55 -60.23
C THR A 570 46.89 -3.39 -61.18
N GLU A 571 47.09 -2.18 -60.66
CA GLU A 571 47.41 -1.03 -61.48
C GLU A 571 48.84 -1.11 -62.02
N GLU A 572 49.80 -1.57 -61.22
CA GLU A 572 51.16 -1.89 -61.68
C GLU A 572 51.13 -2.92 -62.81
N ILE A 573 50.36 -4.01 -62.66
CA ILE A 573 50.20 -5.02 -63.71
C ILE A 573 49.57 -4.41 -64.97
N LYS A 574 48.58 -3.52 -64.84
CA LYS A 574 48.00 -2.83 -66.00
C LYS A 574 49.02 -1.94 -66.71
N ILE A 575 49.82 -1.18 -65.96
CA ILE A 575 50.89 -0.34 -66.52
C ILE A 575 51.92 -1.22 -67.24
N HIS A 576 52.37 -2.31 -66.62
CA HIS A 576 53.29 -3.27 -67.27
C HIS A 576 52.69 -3.89 -68.52
N LYS A 577 51.40 -4.27 -68.50
CA LYS A 577 50.70 -4.79 -69.67
C LYS A 577 50.64 -3.75 -70.79
N ALA A 578 50.26 -2.50 -70.48
CA ALA A 578 50.22 -1.42 -71.46
C ALA A 578 51.61 -1.11 -72.04
N MET A 579 52.66 -1.22 -71.23
CA MET A 579 54.04 -1.09 -71.67
C MET A 579 54.41 -2.21 -72.66
N ILE A 580 54.07 -3.47 -72.34
CA ILE A 580 54.30 -4.62 -73.23
C ILE A 580 53.50 -4.48 -74.53
N ASP A 581 52.22 -4.07 -74.46
CA ASP A 581 51.39 -3.82 -75.65
C ASP A 581 51.99 -2.70 -76.52
N SER A 582 52.60 -1.68 -75.91
CA SER A 582 53.36 -0.66 -76.64
C SER A 582 54.61 -1.24 -77.31
N GLN A 583 55.36 -2.11 -76.62
CA GLN A 583 56.53 -2.77 -77.19
C GLN A 583 56.14 -3.69 -78.35
N ILE A 584 55.06 -4.47 -78.24
CA ILE A 584 54.51 -5.30 -79.31
C ILE A 584 54.18 -4.44 -80.54
N ARG A 585 53.49 -3.29 -80.34
CA ARG A 585 53.19 -2.36 -81.43
C ARG A 585 54.45 -1.82 -82.12
N LEU A 586 55.49 -1.48 -81.37
CA LEU A 586 56.77 -1.04 -81.94
C LEU A 586 57.44 -2.15 -82.74
N VAL A 587 57.47 -3.39 -82.22
CA VAL A 587 58.02 -4.54 -82.93
C VAL A 587 57.21 -4.87 -84.18
N ASP A 588 55.89 -4.77 -84.15
CA ASP A 588 55.04 -4.94 -85.34
C ASP A 588 55.31 -3.86 -86.39
N GLN A 589 55.52 -2.61 -85.98
CA GLN A 589 55.93 -1.53 -86.89
C GLN A 589 57.29 -1.81 -87.50
N GLU A 590 58.27 -2.30 -86.72
CA GLU A 590 59.57 -2.72 -87.25
C GLU A 590 59.44 -3.90 -88.22
N ARG A 591 58.61 -4.90 -87.89
CA ARG A 591 58.32 -6.03 -88.79
C ARG A 591 57.72 -5.54 -90.10
N GLN A 592 56.76 -4.62 -90.05
CA GLN A 592 56.16 -4.00 -91.23
C GLN A 592 57.19 -3.23 -92.04
N ARG A 593 58.08 -2.46 -91.38
CA ARG A 593 59.18 -1.74 -92.04
C ARG A 593 60.13 -2.70 -92.75
N ILE A 594 60.58 -3.75 -92.08
CA ILE A 594 61.46 -4.78 -92.65
C ILE A 594 60.75 -5.51 -93.80
N SER A 595 59.45 -5.79 -93.68
CA SER A 595 58.68 -6.40 -94.75
C SER A 595 58.58 -5.49 -95.98
N ALA A 596 58.38 -4.18 -95.79
CA ALA A 596 58.39 -3.20 -96.87
C ALA A 596 59.78 -3.12 -97.53
N GLU A 597 60.85 -3.03 -96.73
CA GLU A 597 62.24 -3.06 -97.22
C GLU A 597 62.52 -4.36 -98.00
N PHE A 598 62.02 -5.51 -97.53
CA PHE A 598 62.13 -6.79 -98.23
C PHE A 598 61.40 -6.77 -99.57
N GLN A 599 60.17 -6.25 -99.65
CA GLN A 599 59.47 -6.14 -100.93
C GLN A 599 60.14 -5.14 -101.88
N ASP A 600 60.72 -4.06 -101.39
CA ASP A 600 61.52 -3.16 -102.22
C ASP A 600 62.76 -3.86 -102.79
N ARG A 601 63.43 -4.72 -102.00
CA ARG A 601 64.54 -5.57 -102.48
C ARG A 601 64.07 -6.59 -103.50
N LEU A 602 62.93 -7.23 -103.26
CA LEU A 602 62.34 -8.22 -104.17
C LEU A 602 61.95 -7.56 -105.51
N ASN A 603 61.30 -6.39 -105.45
CA ASN A 603 61.04 -5.55 -106.62
C ASN A 603 62.31 -5.13 -107.35
N LYS A 604 63.41 -4.85 -106.63
CA LYS A 604 64.71 -4.54 -107.24
C LYS A 604 65.32 -5.75 -107.94
N ILE A 605 65.21 -6.93 -107.34
CA ILE A 605 65.63 -8.21 -107.95
C ILE A 605 64.79 -8.49 -109.18
N ASP A 606 63.47 -8.36 -109.13
CA ASP A 606 62.59 -8.55 -110.29
C ASP A 606 62.94 -7.57 -111.41
N LYS A 607 63.21 -6.29 -111.10
CA LYS A 607 63.71 -5.32 -112.09
C LYS A 607 65.04 -5.75 -112.72
N LEU A 608 65.95 -6.33 -111.94
CA LEU A 608 67.22 -6.86 -112.45
C LEU A 608 67.02 -8.15 -113.26
N ARG A 609 66.11 -9.03 -112.84
CA ARG A 609 65.74 -10.25 -113.56
C ARG A 609 65.11 -9.89 -114.90
N CYS A 610 64.13 -8.99 -114.94
CA CYS A 610 63.55 -8.51 -116.19
C CYS A 610 64.61 -7.83 -117.07
N ARG A 611 65.54 -7.06 -116.50
CA ARG A 611 66.65 -6.47 -117.28
C ARG A 611 67.59 -7.54 -117.83
N TYR A 612 67.87 -8.59 -117.06
CA TYR A 612 68.65 -9.73 -117.51
C TYR A 612 67.90 -10.49 -118.59
N GLU A 613 66.63 -10.87 -118.39
CA GLU A 613 65.77 -11.50 -119.40
C GLU A 613 65.70 -10.68 -120.69
N ILE A 614 65.51 -9.36 -120.62
CA ILE A 614 65.57 -8.47 -121.79
C ILE A 614 66.94 -8.53 -122.45
N LEU A 615 68.04 -8.49 -121.69
CA LEU A 615 69.39 -8.62 -122.24
C LEU A 615 69.62 -9.99 -122.88
N THR A 616 69.15 -11.08 -122.25
CA THR A 616 69.26 -12.44 -122.77
C THR A 616 68.44 -12.60 -124.04
N VAL A 617 67.22 -12.05 -124.10
CA VAL A 617 66.37 -12.05 -125.30
C VAL A 617 66.99 -11.20 -126.41
N VAL A 618 67.63 -10.07 -126.09
CA VAL A 618 68.36 -9.24 -127.08
C VAL A 618 69.67 -9.91 -127.54
N MET A 619 70.30 -10.74 -126.70
CA MET A 619 71.50 -11.50 -127.04
C MET A 619 71.21 -12.88 -127.65
N MET A 620 69.97 -13.35 -127.61
CA MET A 620 69.52 -14.59 -128.24
C MET A 620 69.24 -14.34 -129.74
N PRO A 621 69.89 -15.05 -130.67
CA PRO A 621 69.55 -15.00 -132.08
C PRO A 621 68.19 -15.71 -132.35
N PRO A 622 67.49 -15.33 -133.43
CA PRO A 622 66.21 -15.95 -133.79
C PRO A 622 66.40 -17.45 -134.07
N GLU A 623 65.49 -18.24 -133.51
CA GLU A 623 65.54 -19.70 -133.33
C GLU A 623 65.97 -20.49 -134.58
N GLY A 624 67.01 -21.33 -134.47
CA GLY A 624 67.31 -22.31 -135.53
C GLY A 624 68.61 -23.13 -135.53
N GLU A 625 69.72 -22.77 -134.86
CA GLU A 625 70.95 -23.60 -134.83
C GLU A 625 71.76 -23.47 -133.52
N GLU A 626 72.36 -24.58 -133.07
CA GLU A 626 73.08 -24.77 -131.79
C GLU A 626 74.33 -23.87 -131.59
N GLU A 627 74.66 -23.66 -130.30
CA GLU A 627 75.74 -22.83 -129.78
C GLU A 627 77.10 -23.09 -130.48
N LYS A 628 77.62 -22.09 -131.21
CA LYS A 628 78.99 -22.09 -131.73
C LYS A 628 79.73 -20.79 -131.37
N THR A 629 80.92 -20.96 -130.81
CA THR A 629 81.80 -19.93 -130.22
C THR A 629 82.22 -18.87 -131.24
N GLN A 630 82.50 -17.64 -130.79
CA GLN A 630 82.84 -16.45 -131.59
C GLN A 630 83.93 -16.64 -132.66
N ALA A 631 84.83 -17.61 -132.49
CA ALA A 631 85.82 -18.00 -133.50
C ALA A 631 85.17 -18.59 -134.78
N TYR A 632 84.05 -19.30 -134.66
CA TYR A 632 83.31 -19.87 -135.78
C TYR A 632 82.72 -18.79 -136.69
N TYR A 633 82.17 -17.70 -136.13
CA TYR A 633 81.64 -16.59 -136.92
C TYR A 633 82.73 -15.81 -137.68
N ILE A 634 83.92 -15.68 -137.08
CA ILE A 634 85.07 -15.05 -137.76
C ILE A 634 85.57 -15.95 -138.90
N ILE A 635 85.63 -17.26 -138.69
CA ILE A 635 86.04 -18.23 -139.72
C ILE A 635 84.99 -18.31 -140.84
N LYS A 636 83.69 -18.31 -140.51
CA LYS A 636 82.61 -18.32 -141.50
C LYS A 636 82.57 -17.03 -142.32
N ALA A 637 82.73 -15.87 -141.68
CA ALA A 637 82.84 -14.59 -142.40
C ALA A 637 84.10 -14.54 -143.29
N ALA A 638 85.22 -15.15 -142.87
CA ALA A 638 86.41 -15.27 -143.71
C ALA A 638 86.20 -16.24 -144.89
N GLN A 639 85.52 -17.36 -144.67
CA GLN A 639 85.16 -18.33 -145.71
C GLN A 639 84.14 -17.77 -146.71
N GLU A 640 83.14 -17.01 -146.25
CA GLU A 640 82.18 -16.32 -147.11
C GLU A 640 82.86 -15.20 -147.91
N LYS A 641 83.82 -14.48 -147.31
CA LYS A 641 84.63 -13.50 -148.04
C LYS A 641 85.49 -14.14 -149.13
N GLU A 642 86.10 -15.30 -148.86
CA GLU A 642 86.88 -16.04 -149.84
C GLU A 642 85.99 -16.68 -150.93
N ALA A 643 84.79 -17.14 -150.56
CA ALA A 643 83.79 -17.65 -151.51
C ALA A 643 83.27 -16.55 -152.44
N LEU A 644 82.96 -15.35 -151.91
CA LEU A 644 82.59 -14.18 -152.70
C LEU A 644 83.74 -13.71 -153.60
N GLN A 645 84.99 -13.89 -153.18
CA GLN A 645 86.15 -13.56 -154.01
C GLN A 645 86.35 -14.59 -155.14
N ARG A 646 86.10 -15.89 -154.90
CA ARG A 646 86.05 -16.90 -155.97
C ARG A 646 84.87 -16.71 -156.91
N GLU A 647 83.71 -16.30 -156.41
CA GLU A 647 82.57 -15.90 -157.25
C GLU A 647 82.89 -14.64 -158.07
N GLY A 648 83.66 -13.70 -157.49
CA GLY A 648 84.25 -12.56 -158.22
C GLY A 648 85.19 -13.01 -159.35
N ASP A 649 86.13 -13.91 -159.07
CA ASP A 649 87.05 -14.45 -160.08
C ASP A 649 86.31 -15.24 -161.17
N ASP A 650 85.26 -15.98 -160.82
CA ASP A 650 84.39 -16.69 -161.78
C ASP A 650 83.55 -15.73 -162.62
N LEU A 651 83.10 -14.61 -162.04
CA LEU A 651 82.44 -13.53 -162.77
C LEU A 651 83.42 -12.81 -163.69
N ASP A 652 84.66 -12.57 -163.27
CA ASP A 652 85.71 -12.00 -164.13
C ASP A 652 86.10 -12.96 -165.27
N ALA A 653 86.15 -14.28 -165.01
CA ALA A 653 86.32 -15.28 -166.05
C ALA A 653 85.13 -15.33 -167.02
N LYS A 654 83.91 -15.12 -166.53
CA LYS A 654 82.71 -14.93 -167.38
C LYS A 654 82.76 -13.61 -168.14
N ILE A 655 83.30 -12.54 -167.58
CA ILE A 655 83.52 -11.26 -168.27
C ILE A 655 84.55 -11.44 -169.39
N CYS A 656 85.66 -12.12 -169.15
CA CYS A 656 86.66 -12.39 -170.19
C CYS A 656 86.13 -13.31 -171.32
N LYS A 657 85.20 -14.23 -170.99
CA LYS A 657 84.46 -15.01 -172.00
C LYS A 657 83.46 -14.12 -172.75
N ALA A 658 82.73 -13.27 -172.03
CA ALA A 658 81.82 -12.29 -172.61
C ALA A 658 82.54 -11.28 -173.52
N GLU A 659 83.77 -10.87 -173.21
CA GLU A 659 84.60 -9.99 -174.05
C GLU A 659 85.05 -10.70 -175.34
N LYS A 660 85.44 -11.98 -175.25
CA LYS A 660 85.72 -12.80 -176.45
C LYS A 660 84.45 -13.05 -177.27
N GLU A 661 83.31 -13.20 -176.61
CA GLU A 661 81.99 -13.25 -177.23
C GLU A 661 81.60 -11.89 -177.82
N ILE A 662 82.01 -10.75 -177.25
CA ILE A 662 81.81 -9.40 -177.80
C ILE A 662 82.61 -9.23 -179.11
N VAL A 663 83.84 -9.73 -179.19
CA VAL A 663 84.63 -9.72 -180.43
C VAL A 663 84.06 -10.69 -181.49
N ALA A 664 83.49 -11.83 -181.07
CA ALA A 664 82.73 -12.72 -181.95
C ALA A 664 81.37 -12.10 -182.36
N LEU A 665 80.77 -11.31 -181.46
CA LEU A 665 79.54 -10.56 -181.66
C LEU A 665 79.77 -9.39 -182.61
N GLU A 666 80.90 -8.68 -182.58
CA GLU A 666 81.24 -7.65 -183.57
C GLU A 666 81.40 -8.22 -184.99
N ASN A 667 82.04 -9.38 -185.12
CA ASN A 667 82.17 -10.08 -186.40
C ASN A 667 80.83 -10.63 -186.90
N THR A 668 79.93 -11.03 -186.00
CA THR A 668 78.55 -11.33 -186.36
C THR A 668 77.70 -10.07 -186.55
N LEU A 669 78.00 -8.93 -185.94
CA LEU A 669 77.34 -7.62 -186.10
C LEU A 669 77.58 -7.05 -187.51
N HIS A 670 78.72 -7.36 -188.12
CA HIS A 670 79.00 -7.02 -189.52
C HIS A 670 78.16 -7.83 -190.52
N VAL A 671 77.83 -9.08 -190.18
CA VAL A 671 76.92 -9.97 -190.94
C VAL A 671 75.46 -9.66 -190.61
N LEU A 672 75.17 -9.29 -189.37
CA LEU A 672 73.86 -8.88 -188.84
C LEU A 672 73.46 -7.51 -189.37
N ASN A 673 74.39 -6.58 -189.66
CA ASN A 673 74.08 -5.29 -190.30
C ASN A 673 73.57 -5.44 -191.75
N ASN A 674 74.02 -6.48 -192.47
CA ASN A 674 73.49 -6.83 -193.79
C ASN A 674 72.13 -7.54 -193.72
N CYS A 675 71.82 -8.24 -192.61
CA CYS A 675 70.49 -8.81 -192.35
C CYS A 675 69.53 -7.80 -191.69
N ASN A 676 70.03 -6.81 -190.94
CA ASN A 676 69.30 -5.75 -190.23
C ASN A 676 68.78 -4.63 -191.15
N SER A 677 69.18 -4.57 -192.43
CA SER A 677 68.46 -3.75 -193.41
C SER A 677 67.11 -4.38 -193.79
N ASN A 678 67.03 -5.71 -193.81
CA ASN A 678 65.81 -6.49 -194.10
C ASN A 678 64.96 -6.77 -192.84
N TYR A 679 65.57 -6.72 -191.66
CA TYR A 679 64.91 -6.97 -190.37
C TYR A 679 64.77 -5.73 -189.48
N ARG A 680 64.96 -4.51 -190.03
CA ARG A 680 64.48 -3.25 -189.42
C ARG A 680 62.94 -3.17 -189.31
N ASN A 681 62.21 -4.10 -189.92
CA ASN A 681 60.76 -4.00 -190.16
C ASN A 681 59.87 -4.90 -189.28
N SER A 682 60.37 -5.61 -188.27
CA SER A 682 59.52 -6.50 -187.45
C SER A 682 59.71 -6.35 -185.94
N PHE A 683 60.00 -5.13 -185.49
CA PHE A 683 59.87 -4.60 -184.12
C PHE A 683 60.19 -5.52 -182.93
N LYS A 684 61.18 -5.10 -182.15
CA LYS A 684 61.34 -5.45 -180.74
C LYS A 684 61.14 -4.19 -179.86
N GLU A 685 60.56 -4.43 -178.66
CA GLU A 685 60.85 -3.81 -177.34
C GLU A 685 60.36 -2.35 -177.05
N VAL A 686 59.77 -1.96 -175.90
CA VAL A 686 59.39 -2.53 -174.57
C VAL A 686 58.25 -1.65 -173.99
N THR A 687 57.37 -2.15 -173.09
CA THR A 687 57.11 -1.64 -171.71
C THR A 687 55.74 -1.98 -171.10
N GLU A 688 55.78 -2.62 -169.92
CA GLU A 688 55.06 -2.32 -168.66
C GLU A 688 54.94 -3.62 -167.83
N THR A 689 55.59 -3.64 -166.64
CA THR A 689 55.36 -4.43 -165.40
C THR A 689 56.61 -5.13 -164.84
N SER A 690 57.06 -4.74 -163.63
CA SER A 690 57.78 -5.63 -162.70
C SER A 690 57.67 -5.13 -161.24
N GLU A 691 57.88 -6.05 -160.31
CA GLU A 691 57.15 -6.32 -159.05
C GLU A 691 57.27 -5.31 -157.90
N GLU A 692 58.16 -4.32 -157.99
CA GLU A 692 58.50 -3.44 -156.86
C GLU A 692 57.38 -2.44 -156.48
N TYR A 693 56.45 -2.13 -157.40
CA TYR A 693 55.29 -1.28 -157.09
C TYR A 693 54.23 -2.01 -156.24
N SER A 694 54.23 -3.35 -156.23
CA SER A 694 53.22 -4.15 -155.53
C SER A 694 53.49 -4.29 -154.02
N GLU A 695 54.74 -4.20 -153.58
CA GLU A 695 55.11 -4.35 -152.17
C GLU A 695 54.86 -3.07 -151.35
N LYS A 696 55.02 -1.90 -151.98
CA LYS A 696 54.73 -0.60 -151.34
C LYS A 696 53.24 -0.47 -150.95
N LEU A 697 52.34 -1.00 -151.78
CA LEU A 697 50.90 -1.01 -151.53
C LEU A 697 50.50 -1.93 -150.36
N LYS A 698 51.25 -3.01 -150.10
CA LYS A 698 50.96 -3.94 -148.99
C LYS A 698 51.31 -3.34 -147.62
N LEU A 699 52.43 -2.63 -147.53
CA LEU A 699 52.89 -2.00 -146.27
C LEU A 699 52.04 -0.79 -145.85
N GLU A 700 51.43 -0.06 -146.80
CA GLU A 700 50.49 1.03 -146.48
C GLU A 700 49.15 0.52 -145.93
N GLU A 701 48.71 -0.68 -146.33
CA GLU A 701 47.46 -1.29 -145.84
C GLU A 701 47.61 -1.86 -144.41
N GLU A 702 48.76 -2.43 -144.07
CA GLU A 702 49.03 -2.93 -142.71
C GLU A 702 49.05 -1.81 -141.66
N ARG A 703 49.55 -0.63 -142.02
CA ARG A 703 49.53 0.57 -141.15
C ARG A 703 48.10 1.03 -140.87
N ARG A 704 47.21 0.93 -141.85
CA ARG A 704 45.81 1.36 -141.75
C ARG A 704 45.00 0.45 -140.81
N VAL A 705 45.25 -0.86 -140.84
CA VAL A 705 44.61 -1.84 -139.94
C VAL A 705 45.02 -1.65 -138.47
N ALA A 706 46.27 -1.24 -138.21
CA ALA A 706 46.73 -0.95 -136.85
C ALA A 706 46.07 0.31 -136.25
N ASP A 707 45.90 1.37 -137.06
CA ASP A 707 45.23 2.61 -136.65
C ASP A 707 43.72 2.41 -136.35
N GLU A 708 43.06 1.49 -137.05
CA GLU A 708 41.66 1.12 -136.79
C GLU A 708 41.49 0.34 -135.47
N LYS A 709 42.42 -0.56 -135.13
CA LYS A 709 42.43 -1.27 -133.83
C LYS A 709 42.63 -0.31 -132.65
N TYR A 710 43.48 0.70 -132.79
CA TYR A 710 43.69 1.72 -131.75
C TYR A 710 42.44 2.59 -131.52
N ARG A 711 41.74 3.00 -132.59
CA ARG A 711 40.47 3.76 -132.50
C ARG A 711 39.35 2.93 -131.86
N TYR A 712 39.30 1.62 -132.13
CA TYR A 712 38.35 0.71 -131.51
C TYR A 712 38.57 0.60 -129.99
N LYS A 713 39.83 0.48 -129.54
CA LYS A 713 40.16 0.44 -128.10
C LYS A 713 39.84 1.75 -127.39
N ARG A 714 40.02 2.90 -128.04
CA ARG A 714 39.60 4.21 -127.49
C ARG A 714 38.08 4.36 -127.35
N LYS A 715 37.30 3.78 -128.27
CA LYS A 715 35.83 3.72 -128.14
C LYS A 715 35.40 2.81 -127.00
N GLN A 716 36.01 1.64 -126.85
CA GLN A 716 35.76 0.72 -125.72
C GLN A 716 35.99 1.38 -124.36
N ILE A 717 37.01 2.23 -124.24
CA ILE A 717 37.29 2.96 -122.99
C ILE A 717 36.22 4.01 -122.69
N LYS A 718 35.71 4.72 -123.72
CA LYS A 718 34.62 5.68 -123.56
C LYS A 718 33.30 5.02 -123.15
N GLU A 719 32.95 3.89 -123.77
CA GLU A 719 31.77 3.10 -123.41
C GLU A 719 31.86 2.58 -121.98
N LEU A 720 33.04 2.13 -121.54
CA LEU A 720 33.26 1.71 -120.16
C LEU A 720 33.14 2.90 -119.18
N GLN A 721 33.65 4.09 -119.51
CA GLN A 721 33.49 5.28 -118.67
C GLN A 721 32.04 5.76 -118.56
N GLU A 722 31.28 5.71 -119.65
CA GLU A 722 29.84 6.03 -119.65
C GLU A 722 29.03 4.99 -118.86
N SER A 723 29.42 3.70 -118.95
CA SER A 723 28.81 2.65 -118.14
C SER A 723 29.07 2.86 -116.64
N LEU A 724 30.28 3.28 -116.27
CA LEU A 724 30.66 3.55 -114.88
C LEU A 724 29.88 4.75 -114.30
N GLN A 725 29.76 5.84 -115.07
CA GLN A 725 28.92 6.98 -114.69
C GLN A 725 27.43 6.63 -114.61
N SER A 726 26.93 5.72 -115.45
CA SER A 726 25.54 5.24 -115.36
C SER A 726 25.31 4.39 -114.11
N THR A 727 26.29 3.57 -113.73
CA THR A 727 26.22 2.77 -112.49
C THR A 727 26.35 3.63 -111.23
N GLU A 728 27.17 4.69 -111.25
CA GLU A 728 27.26 5.66 -110.15
C GLU A 728 25.94 6.41 -109.95
N LYS A 729 25.30 6.87 -111.03
CA LYS A 729 23.97 7.49 -110.95
C LYS A 729 22.89 6.53 -110.44
N SER A 730 22.95 5.26 -110.83
CA SER A 730 22.06 4.22 -110.30
C SER A 730 22.31 3.99 -108.81
N PHE A 731 23.56 4.01 -108.37
CA PHE A 731 23.94 3.83 -106.97
C PHE A 731 23.45 5.01 -106.11
N ASP A 732 23.61 6.25 -106.59
CA ASP A 732 23.08 7.44 -105.91
C ASP A 732 21.54 7.43 -105.80
N MET A 733 20.83 6.88 -106.80
CA MET A 733 19.38 6.67 -106.71
C MET A 733 19.01 5.64 -105.64
N VAL A 734 19.76 4.54 -105.53
CA VAL A 734 19.53 3.52 -104.49
C VAL A 734 19.80 4.08 -103.09
N LEU A 735 20.85 4.89 -102.91
CA LEU A 735 21.12 5.56 -101.63
C LEU A 735 20.00 6.53 -101.22
N LYS A 736 19.43 7.28 -102.18
CA LYS A 736 18.28 8.15 -101.91
C LYS A 736 17.02 7.35 -101.56
N GLN A 737 16.81 6.19 -102.19
CA GLN A 737 15.71 5.28 -101.84
C GLN A 737 15.90 4.67 -100.44
N GLU A 738 17.12 4.28 -100.09
CA GLU A 738 17.43 3.79 -98.75
C GLU A 738 17.15 4.85 -97.67
N ALA A 739 17.52 6.11 -97.92
CA ALA A 739 17.22 7.21 -97.03
C ALA A 739 15.70 7.41 -96.84
N LEU A 740 14.92 7.36 -97.92
CA LEU A 740 13.45 7.43 -97.87
C LEU A 740 12.84 6.25 -97.09
N TYR A 741 13.33 5.03 -97.29
CA TYR A 741 12.85 3.86 -96.55
C TYR A 741 13.20 3.91 -95.07
N GLN A 742 14.35 4.47 -94.71
CA GLN A 742 14.72 4.69 -93.31
C GLN A 742 13.81 5.73 -92.63
N GLU A 743 13.38 6.76 -93.36
CA GLU A 743 12.43 7.77 -92.87
C GLU A 743 11.03 7.16 -92.70
N GLN A 744 10.52 6.42 -93.68
CA GLN A 744 9.27 5.66 -93.58
C GLN A 744 9.30 4.64 -92.42
N LYS A 745 10.45 3.98 -92.21
CA LYS A 745 10.63 3.06 -91.07
C LYS A 745 10.51 3.78 -89.72
N LYS A 746 11.06 5.00 -89.60
CA LYS A 746 10.91 5.82 -88.38
C LYS A 746 9.47 6.24 -88.15
N GLU A 747 8.76 6.66 -89.20
CA GLU A 747 7.32 6.98 -89.11
C GLU A 747 6.48 5.77 -88.71
N LYS A 748 6.71 4.61 -89.33
CA LYS A 748 6.02 3.37 -88.96
C LYS A 748 6.37 2.91 -87.54
N GLN A 749 7.61 3.09 -87.09
CA GLN A 749 8.00 2.85 -85.70
C GLN A 749 7.28 3.78 -84.72
N ALA A 750 7.10 5.06 -85.06
CA ALA A 750 6.33 5.99 -84.24
C ALA A 750 4.85 5.59 -84.13
N ILE A 751 4.25 5.14 -85.24
CA ILE A 751 2.87 4.61 -85.25
C ILE A 751 2.76 3.33 -84.41
N ILE A 752 3.73 2.41 -84.51
CA ILE A 752 3.77 1.19 -83.68
C ILE A 752 3.87 1.54 -82.19
N LEU A 753 4.68 2.52 -81.82
CA LEU A 753 4.78 2.98 -80.43
C LEU A 753 3.46 3.56 -79.93
N GLN A 754 2.75 4.33 -80.75
CA GLN A 754 1.44 4.87 -80.41
C GLN A 754 0.39 3.75 -80.26
N LEU A 755 0.33 2.80 -81.20
CA LEU A 755 -0.58 1.66 -81.13
C LEU A 755 -0.29 0.76 -79.92
N ASN A 756 0.99 0.55 -79.57
CA ASN A 756 1.35 -0.19 -78.37
C ASN A 756 0.89 0.52 -77.10
N LYS A 757 0.99 1.86 -77.06
CA LYS A 757 0.48 2.67 -75.95
C LYS A 757 -1.03 2.55 -75.84
N ASP A 758 -1.75 2.65 -76.96
CA ASP A 758 -3.20 2.49 -76.99
C ASP A 758 -3.62 1.07 -76.55
N ILE A 759 -2.89 0.02 -76.94
CA ILE A 759 -3.10 -1.36 -76.46
C ILE A 759 -2.91 -1.46 -74.94
N GLU A 760 -1.84 -0.87 -74.39
CA GLU A 760 -1.61 -0.84 -72.94
C GLU A 760 -2.70 -0.06 -72.19
N GLU A 761 -3.24 1.02 -72.76
CA GLU A 761 -4.37 1.76 -72.18
C GLU A 761 -5.70 0.98 -72.23
N GLN A 762 -5.86 0.07 -73.20
CA GLN A 762 -7.04 -0.78 -73.33
C GLN A 762 -7.00 -2.03 -72.43
N LYS A 763 -5.82 -2.56 -72.09
CA LYS A 763 -5.68 -3.70 -71.14
C LYS A 763 -6.40 -3.52 -69.79
N PRO A 764 -6.27 -2.39 -69.07
CA PRO A 764 -6.98 -2.21 -67.80
C PRO A 764 -8.49 -1.95 -67.98
N LYS A 765 -8.96 -1.56 -69.17
CA LYS A 765 -10.40 -1.50 -69.49
C LYS A 765 -10.94 -2.91 -69.72
N LEU A 766 -10.21 -3.74 -70.48
CA LEU A 766 -10.53 -5.15 -70.69
C LEU A 766 -10.53 -5.94 -69.38
N GLU A 767 -9.53 -5.76 -68.51
CA GLU A 767 -9.51 -6.40 -67.19
C GLU A 767 -10.70 -5.99 -66.30
N ARG A 768 -11.12 -4.71 -66.37
CA ARG A 768 -12.31 -4.24 -65.66
C ARG A 768 -13.58 -4.92 -66.16
N VAL A 769 -13.73 -5.04 -67.48
CA VAL A 769 -14.87 -5.74 -68.10
C VAL A 769 -14.85 -7.22 -67.78
N ILE A 770 -13.71 -7.91 -67.86
CA ILE A 770 -13.57 -9.32 -67.47
C ILE A 770 -13.92 -9.54 -65.99
N LYS A 771 -13.47 -8.64 -65.10
CA LYS A 771 -13.84 -8.68 -63.68
C LYS A 771 -15.35 -8.45 -63.49
N GLN A 772 -15.96 -7.58 -64.27
CA GLN A 772 -17.40 -7.32 -64.24
C GLN A 772 -18.22 -8.49 -64.81
N CYS A 773 -17.81 -9.09 -65.93
CA CYS A 773 -18.41 -10.30 -66.49
C CYS A 773 -18.28 -11.48 -65.52
N SER A 774 -17.10 -11.73 -64.94
CA SER A 774 -16.94 -12.78 -63.92
C SER A 774 -17.75 -12.54 -62.65
N ARG A 775 -18.06 -11.28 -62.31
CA ARG A 775 -18.95 -10.93 -61.19
C ARG A 775 -20.42 -11.18 -61.58
N LEU A 776 -20.85 -10.80 -62.77
CA LEU A 776 -22.18 -11.08 -63.29
C LEU A 776 -22.43 -12.59 -63.47
N SER A 777 -21.45 -13.35 -63.97
CA SER A 777 -21.49 -14.83 -64.00
C SER A 777 -21.63 -15.42 -62.59
N ARG A 778 -20.87 -14.92 -61.61
CA ARG A 778 -21.02 -15.32 -60.20
C ARG A 778 -22.38 -14.94 -59.60
N GLU A 779 -22.92 -13.76 -59.93
CA GLU A 779 -24.26 -13.34 -59.53
C GLU A 779 -25.33 -14.27 -60.14
N ILE A 780 -25.24 -14.60 -61.44
CA ILE A 780 -26.13 -15.55 -62.13
C ILE A 780 -26.05 -16.96 -61.51
N GLN A 781 -24.83 -17.45 -61.23
CA GLN A 781 -24.61 -18.74 -60.56
C GLN A 781 -25.15 -18.76 -59.13
N SER A 782 -25.06 -17.64 -58.40
CA SER A 782 -25.57 -17.52 -57.02
C SER A 782 -27.10 -17.51 -56.95
N VAL A 783 -27.77 -16.89 -57.93
CA VAL A 783 -29.25 -16.85 -58.01
C VAL A 783 -29.83 -18.23 -58.37
N LYS A 784 -29.11 -19.03 -59.19
CA LYS A 784 -29.56 -20.37 -59.63
C LYS A 784 -29.06 -21.54 -58.78
N LYS A 785 -28.17 -21.31 -57.80
CA LYS A 785 -27.61 -22.32 -56.87
C LYS A 785 -26.99 -23.56 -57.56
N THR A 786 -26.32 -23.38 -58.69
CA THR A 786 -25.62 -24.45 -59.42
C THR A 786 -24.14 -24.11 -59.63
N LYS A 787 -23.25 -25.11 -59.53
CA LYS A 787 -21.80 -24.98 -59.79
C LYS A 787 -21.40 -25.19 -61.26
N THR A 788 -22.35 -25.56 -62.11
CA THR A 788 -22.15 -25.80 -63.55
C THR A 788 -22.70 -24.65 -64.36
N GLU A 789 -22.04 -24.32 -65.48
CA GLU A 789 -22.46 -23.28 -66.43
C GLU A 789 -23.97 -23.30 -66.68
N THR A 790 -24.59 -22.15 -66.45
CA THR A 790 -26.02 -21.93 -66.67
C THR A 790 -26.31 -21.74 -68.17
N GLN A 791 -27.55 -22.00 -68.60
CA GLN A 791 -27.93 -21.80 -70.02
C GLN A 791 -27.75 -20.34 -70.47
N GLU A 792 -27.87 -19.40 -69.54
CA GLU A 792 -27.66 -17.96 -69.77
C GLU A 792 -26.19 -17.62 -69.97
N GLU A 793 -25.27 -18.26 -69.25
CA GLU A 793 -23.82 -18.10 -69.49
C GLU A 793 -23.44 -18.63 -70.87
N ARG A 794 -23.99 -19.79 -71.27
CA ARG A 794 -23.80 -20.29 -72.64
C ARG A 794 -24.39 -19.37 -73.70
N ASP A 795 -25.53 -18.72 -73.44
CA ASP A 795 -26.11 -17.76 -74.40
C ASP A 795 -25.31 -16.44 -74.46
N ILE A 796 -24.74 -16.00 -73.33
CA ILE A 796 -23.81 -14.85 -73.28
C ILE A 796 -22.55 -15.17 -74.09
N ASP A 797 -21.92 -16.31 -73.85
CA ASP A 797 -20.71 -16.74 -74.58
C ASP A 797 -20.99 -16.90 -76.09
N LEU A 798 -22.17 -17.42 -76.46
CA LEU A 798 -22.57 -17.57 -77.86
C LEU A 798 -22.85 -16.20 -78.51
N ARG A 799 -23.41 -15.22 -77.79
CA ARG A 799 -23.54 -13.83 -78.27
C ARG A 799 -22.20 -13.12 -78.36
N GLU A 800 -21.30 -13.33 -77.41
CA GLU A 800 -19.94 -12.79 -77.45
C GLU A 800 -19.18 -13.37 -78.64
N LEU A 801 -19.25 -14.68 -78.88
CA LEU A 801 -18.67 -15.33 -80.07
C LEU A 801 -19.29 -14.82 -81.38
N LYS A 802 -20.61 -14.62 -81.43
CA LYS A 802 -21.28 -14.04 -82.60
C LYS A 802 -20.86 -12.59 -82.85
N ASN A 803 -20.72 -11.78 -81.80
CA ASN A 803 -20.27 -10.40 -81.90
C ASN A 803 -18.78 -10.32 -82.25
N PHE A 804 -17.95 -11.21 -81.71
CA PHE A 804 -16.55 -11.35 -82.07
C PHE A 804 -16.40 -11.69 -83.55
N ASN A 805 -17.13 -12.70 -84.05
CA ASN A 805 -17.15 -13.03 -85.47
C ASN A 805 -17.63 -11.85 -86.32
N ARG A 806 -18.72 -11.17 -85.95
CA ARG A 806 -19.17 -9.96 -86.68
C ARG A 806 -18.14 -8.83 -86.69
N THR A 807 -17.34 -8.70 -85.65
CA THR A 807 -16.30 -7.67 -85.54
C THR A 807 -15.09 -8.05 -86.38
N ILE A 808 -14.68 -9.32 -86.36
CA ILE A 808 -13.64 -9.87 -87.23
C ILE A 808 -14.05 -9.77 -88.69
N ASP A 809 -15.29 -10.11 -89.03
CA ASP A 809 -15.82 -10.02 -90.39
C ASP A 809 -15.81 -8.56 -90.90
N LYS A 810 -16.13 -7.58 -90.04
CA LYS A 810 -15.98 -6.15 -90.36
C LYS A 810 -14.52 -5.74 -90.55
N LEU A 811 -13.63 -6.16 -89.66
CA LEU A 811 -12.19 -5.86 -89.77
C LEU A 811 -11.57 -6.48 -91.01
N LEU A 812 -11.98 -7.70 -91.38
CA LEU A 812 -11.58 -8.35 -92.62
C LEU A 812 -12.08 -7.56 -93.83
N ALA A 813 -13.34 -7.11 -93.80
CA ALA A 813 -13.89 -6.30 -94.88
C ALA A 813 -13.18 -4.94 -95.03
N ASP A 814 -12.90 -4.23 -93.93
CA ASP A 814 -12.18 -2.95 -93.95
C ASP A 814 -10.74 -3.12 -94.47
N VAL A 815 -10.07 -4.23 -94.11
CA VAL A 815 -8.71 -4.55 -94.60
C VAL A 815 -8.71 -4.92 -96.09
N LEU A 816 -9.74 -5.63 -96.55
CA LEU A 816 -9.95 -5.95 -97.97
C LEU A 816 -10.28 -4.69 -98.80
N GLU A 817 -11.01 -3.72 -98.23
CA GLU A 817 -11.31 -2.44 -98.87
C GLU A 817 -10.06 -1.54 -98.97
N ALA A 818 -9.21 -1.52 -97.95
CA ALA A 818 -7.97 -0.73 -97.95
C ALA A 818 -6.85 -1.33 -98.83
N ASN A 819 -6.89 -2.64 -99.12
CA ASN A 819 -5.84 -3.35 -99.87
C ASN A 819 -6.45 -4.34 -100.89
N PRO A 820 -6.83 -3.89 -102.09
CA PRO A 820 -7.52 -4.69 -103.10
C PRO A 820 -6.73 -5.93 -103.56
N ASP A 821 -5.41 -5.87 -103.53
CA ASP A 821 -4.51 -6.93 -103.98
C ASP A 821 -4.56 -8.19 -103.09
N LEU A 822 -5.06 -8.05 -101.86
CA LEU A 822 -5.19 -9.15 -100.89
C LEU A 822 -6.49 -9.96 -101.05
N ILE A 823 -7.45 -9.50 -101.86
CA ILE A 823 -8.74 -10.18 -102.08
C ILE A 823 -8.52 -11.57 -102.70
N THR A 824 -7.68 -11.65 -103.75
CA THR A 824 -7.46 -12.89 -104.49
C THR A 824 -6.75 -13.98 -103.65
N PRO A 825 -5.66 -13.67 -102.92
CA PRO A 825 -5.04 -14.64 -102.01
C PRO A 825 -5.96 -15.08 -100.87
N LEU A 826 -6.69 -14.16 -100.24
CA LEU A 826 -7.58 -14.48 -99.11
C LEU A 826 -8.78 -15.32 -99.55
N GLN A 827 -9.39 -15.03 -100.70
CA GLN A 827 -10.44 -15.89 -101.28
C GLN A 827 -9.95 -17.32 -101.51
N MET A 828 -8.71 -17.48 -101.96
CA MET A 828 -8.11 -18.79 -102.20
C MET A 828 -7.90 -19.57 -100.89
N TYR A 829 -7.41 -18.93 -99.83
CA TYR A 829 -7.20 -19.56 -98.52
C TYR A 829 -8.51 -19.87 -97.78
N PHE A 830 -9.52 -19.01 -97.90
CA PHE A 830 -10.85 -19.27 -97.34
C PHE A 830 -11.56 -20.43 -98.06
N HIS A 831 -11.43 -20.52 -99.39
CA HIS A 831 -11.89 -21.69 -100.15
C HIS A 831 -11.19 -22.99 -99.74
N GLN A 832 -9.88 -22.96 -99.48
CA GLN A 832 -9.14 -24.13 -98.99
C GLN A 832 -9.60 -24.61 -97.61
N SER A 833 -10.19 -23.71 -96.81
CA SER A 833 -10.66 -24.00 -95.45
C SER A 833 -12.18 -24.25 -95.37
N ASN A 834 -12.89 -24.33 -96.50
CA ASN A 834 -14.36 -24.43 -96.59
C ASN A 834 -15.11 -23.31 -95.82
N LEU A 835 -14.56 -22.09 -95.81
CA LEU A 835 -15.21 -20.92 -95.21
C LEU A 835 -15.53 -19.89 -96.31
N GLU A 836 -16.70 -19.26 -96.23
CA GLU A 836 -17.07 -18.17 -97.15
C GLU A 836 -16.42 -16.86 -96.71
N LEU A 837 -15.92 -16.08 -97.68
CA LEU A 837 -15.33 -14.77 -97.38
C LEU A 837 -16.45 -13.80 -96.94
N PRO A 838 -16.34 -13.12 -95.78
CA PRO A 838 -17.40 -12.24 -95.31
C PRO A 838 -17.64 -11.09 -96.29
N THR A 839 -18.85 -11.02 -96.85
CA THR A 839 -19.27 -9.91 -97.72
C THR A 839 -20.23 -9.04 -96.91
N ILE A 840 -19.96 -7.74 -96.76
CA ILE A 840 -20.86 -6.84 -96.04
C ILE A 840 -22.21 -6.79 -96.80
N SER A 841 -23.23 -7.45 -96.26
CA SER A 841 -24.61 -7.14 -96.62
C SER A 841 -24.90 -5.72 -96.14
N SER A 842 -24.95 -4.77 -97.08
CA SER A 842 -25.48 -3.44 -96.85
C SER A 842 -26.90 -3.54 -96.28
N ALA A 843 -27.03 -3.41 -94.97
CA ALA A 843 -28.29 -3.08 -94.34
C ALA A 843 -28.49 -1.57 -94.52
N GLY A 844 -29.35 -1.20 -95.47
CA GLY A 844 -29.71 0.18 -95.74
C GLY A 844 -30.34 0.88 -94.53
N GLY A 845 -30.16 2.20 -94.47
CA GLY A 845 -30.86 3.04 -93.49
C GLY A 845 -30.28 4.44 -93.32
N SER A 846 -30.61 5.31 -94.28
CA SER A 846 -31.07 6.69 -94.03
C SER A 846 -30.07 7.78 -93.55
N GLN A 847 -29.74 8.65 -94.51
CA GLN A 847 -29.67 10.12 -94.43
C GLN A 847 -29.39 10.79 -93.06
N SER A 848 -28.36 11.64 -93.01
CA SER A 848 -28.58 13.10 -93.16
C SER A 848 -27.27 13.88 -93.27
N SER A 849 -27.30 14.79 -94.24
CA SER A 849 -26.40 15.89 -94.57
C SER A 849 -26.00 16.84 -93.43
N SER A 850 -24.98 17.64 -93.75
CA SER A 850 -24.58 18.96 -93.22
C SER A 850 -23.83 19.00 -91.88
N SER A 851 -22.51 19.17 -91.93
CA SER A 851 -21.79 20.46 -91.85
C SER A 851 -20.29 20.23 -91.89
#